data_AF-A0A3E0WE23-F1
#
_entry.id   AF-A0A3E0WE23-F1
#
_cell.length_a   1.000
_cell.length_b   1.000
_cell.length_c   1.000
_cell.angle_alpha   90.00
_cell.angle_beta   90.00
_cell.angle_gamma   90.00
#
_symmetry.space_group_name_H-M   'P 1'
#
loop_
_entity.id
_entity.type
_entity.pdbx_description
1 polymer ?
#
loop_
_entity_poly.entity_id
_entity_poly.type
_entity_poly.pdbx_seq_one_letter_code
_entity_poly.pdbx_strand_id
1 'polypeptide(L)'
;MQHETHARRLIDEADRRDRGVFQHALLVEAARVAVAAGSEELEYCARLRLAAAAGMSARSTELLDNIEWCLERHLTDSERFAARSGPVELAAVFAAVPPTLAASPSFSLATIDQSLSELQQLLAERDLRDEPDEPDERALSTHPPDSSGAATTRLDSDFLLTRARRHVLEATGRHREAASQRTALSRLRLLRTAAGDESHPAGHAHADADTPTHHDDPAHADDPTHHDDARGDGAADHPPPPRRIAESLLPLLQRGQLSDARLAHLRGYELVRHDPRHLAEIAMHIEYCADIGDLTRGLQLVGRHLHWLVVDPHDELARFDALLAVGCLLDLVCESDAEGHGPDVRVGAAEHPGLRLLLGMPTGAVTAESLSDACWALARTVAQRFDDRNGSSTFLDRCAAAEARSDVRCAALAETDARQGTRAVTHETPAAFRTIDPHSMLPSIQWLRAARERASVADPAGALWAIQQAHDMLDRESSAELLPHDDSARSLARAKPRPLVNSAPANPGPSNKPRARGAAARRKTTPAFDDLVTGATVSPVAPPHSTPGRRTPAPGDRALRTLARPGPADGTPAPPDPARGVRVALYDLEVRLAIERGDLARAEKVAAWRVDQLIAEDRLDLAEVELELGLLLFGVEPERRRGDLERELTAARRGAVDPEAQVSVLNALGELRLKQQRPREAIEFLLSSVTLCGHDPDCVAVQRPLMLLSRAQVAIEQPVWARATLDRLLRHDLDRAMRADALLLRASLLLGADEARAALDDADRALSLSLELHDGAGTIAACANLASLLEHLKVRPGVVEAWRMAVTEATTGFDHGAADHPDLLGLRFRLARALIASERGSEAAAELHRILDAAPTDVPAERAELLFWLGHAYRLEDDDDAAYASWSLSLTLCSLARDARAAVRAGLALGRLLLERDDPDSLDVLEHTLAQARRIPDEPSAEVDALHLYGIAQCAFGDVEGLQTFDRALDRAAQYSFDIDALLATVTESRARALDNLGLDEDALVTAARAARLYERLSDRASAGHAHLFTARLLVTLGRFDEALPVYRRALDLLPLETPVVELAVAEFRAIGARVAPPAGAAAAVTP
;
A
#
# COMPACT_ATOMS: atom_id res chain seq x y z
N MET A 1 42.32 -2.59 21.54
CA MET A 1 42.33 -3.36 20.28
C MET A 1 40.93 -3.88 19.95
N GLN A 2 40.59 -5.17 20.17
CA GLN A 2 39.34 -5.76 19.65
C GLN A 2 38.05 -5.00 20.02
N HIS A 3 37.87 -4.59 21.29
CA HIS A 3 36.68 -3.84 21.70
C HIS A 3 36.58 -2.44 21.08
N GLU A 4 37.71 -1.75 20.88
CA GLU A 4 37.73 -0.43 20.21
C GLU A 4 37.41 -0.58 18.72
N THR A 5 37.95 -1.60 18.05
CA THR A 5 37.60 -1.93 16.67
C THR A 5 36.12 -2.29 16.53
N HIS A 6 35.54 -2.98 17.53
CA HIS A 6 34.12 -3.30 17.56
C HIS A 6 33.25 -2.06 17.80
N ALA A 7 33.56 -1.22 18.79
CA ALA A 7 32.85 0.04 19.03
C ALA A 7 32.91 0.98 17.83
N ARG A 8 34.07 1.10 17.16
CA ARG A 8 34.19 1.90 15.93
C ARG A 8 33.32 1.34 14.81
N ARG A 9 33.38 0.03 14.55
CA ARG A 9 32.47 -0.65 13.59
C ARG A 9 30.99 -0.41 13.91
N LEU A 10 30.58 -0.41 15.18
CA LEU A 10 29.19 -0.13 15.58
C LEU A 10 28.79 1.33 15.31
N ILE A 11 29.70 2.30 15.48
CA ILE A 11 29.48 3.72 15.15
C ILE A 11 29.45 3.90 13.63
N ASP A 12 30.43 3.37 12.90
CA ASP A 12 30.52 3.43 11.44
C ASP A 12 29.33 2.74 10.76
N GLU A 13 28.73 1.74 11.41
CA GLU A 13 27.50 1.06 10.99
C GLU A 13 26.25 1.88 11.36
N ALA A 14 26.18 2.48 12.55
CA ALA A 14 25.07 3.36 12.91
C ALA A 14 24.99 4.61 12.01
N ASP A 15 26.12 5.17 11.58
CA ASP A 15 26.18 6.32 10.66
C ASP A 15 25.72 5.98 9.23
N ARG A 16 25.76 4.70 8.83
CA ARG A 16 25.30 4.20 7.52
C ARG A 16 23.84 3.71 7.54
N ARG A 17 23.04 4.14 8.52
CA ARG A 17 21.65 3.70 8.73
C ARG A 17 20.70 4.87 8.96
N ASP A 18 19.45 4.66 8.55
CA ASP A 18 18.37 5.58 8.85
C ASP A 18 18.05 5.67 10.34
N ARG A 19 17.48 6.81 10.72
CA ARG A 19 17.22 7.18 12.12
C ARG A 19 16.04 6.38 12.66
N GLY A 20 16.30 5.47 13.59
CA GLY A 20 15.29 4.60 14.17
C GLY A 20 15.82 3.74 15.33
N VAL A 21 14.99 2.80 15.79
CA VAL A 21 15.27 1.96 16.96
C VAL A 21 16.56 1.16 16.81
N PHE A 22 16.85 0.65 15.61
CA PHE A 22 18.08 -0.11 15.34
C PHE A 22 19.34 0.76 15.44
N GLN A 23 19.34 1.98 14.88
CA GLN A 23 20.45 2.92 15.03
C GLN A 23 20.66 3.31 16.50
N HIS A 24 19.57 3.60 17.24
CA HIS A 24 19.67 3.91 18.67
C HIS A 24 20.29 2.75 19.48
N ALA A 25 19.87 1.51 19.22
CA ALA A 25 20.43 0.32 19.88
C ALA A 25 21.91 0.10 19.56
N LEU A 26 22.34 0.30 18.30
CA LEU A 26 23.76 0.24 17.91
C LEU A 26 24.60 1.29 18.65
N LEU A 27 24.08 2.50 18.83
CA LEU A 27 24.78 3.59 19.50
C LEU A 27 24.88 3.41 21.02
N VAL A 28 23.83 2.88 21.67
CA VAL A 28 23.87 2.51 23.10
C VAL A 28 24.91 1.42 23.34
N GLU A 29 24.94 0.39 22.48
CA GLU A 29 25.94 -0.69 22.58
C GLU A 29 27.34 -0.17 22.26
N ALA A 30 27.51 0.71 21.27
CA ALA A 30 28.80 1.35 20.97
C ALA A 30 29.35 2.14 22.16
N ALA A 31 28.52 2.95 22.81
CA ALA A 31 28.89 3.68 24.02
C ALA A 31 29.29 2.72 25.15
N ARG A 32 28.50 1.65 25.38
CA ARG A 32 28.78 0.62 26.39
C ARG A 32 30.11 -0.11 26.13
N VAL A 33 30.41 -0.45 24.88
CA VAL A 33 31.65 -1.10 24.47
C VAL A 33 32.84 -0.13 24.54
N ALA A 34 32.66 1.14 24.22
CA ALA A 34 33.70 2.17 24.35
C ALA A 34 34.10 2.41 25.81
N VAL A 35 33.12 2.50 26.73
CA VAL A 35 33.35 2.54 28.19
C VAL A 35 34.09 1.29 28.66
N ALA A 36 33.66 0.10 28.23
CA ALA A 36 34.33 -1.16 28.57
C ALA A 36 35.74 -1.30 27.99
N ALA A 37 36.05 -0.57 26.91
CA ALA A 37 37.38 -0.48 26.31
C ALA A 37 38.27 0.61 26.95
N GLY A 38 37.70 1.53 27.73
CA GLY A 38 38.40 2.71 28.27
C GLY A 38 38.66 3.81 27.23
N SER A 39 37.92 3.84 26.13
CA SER A 39 38.15 4.74 24.99
C SER A 39 37.19 5.93 25.01
N GLU A 40 37.57 7.00 25.72
CA GLU A 40 36.74 8.21 25.88
C GLU A 40 36.39 8.87 24.54
N GLU A 41 37.24 8.76 23.51
CA GLU A 41 37.00 9.32 22.17
C GLU A 41 35.88 8.57 21.43
N LEU A 42 35.84 7.24 21.54
CA LEU A 42 34.74 6.43 20.99
C LEU A 42 33.46 6.60 21.82
N GLU A 43 33.58 6.78 23.14
CA GLU A 43 32.46 7.12 24.01
C GLU A 43 31.87 8.49 23.62
N TYR A 44 32.70 9.51 23.39
CA TYR A 44 32.27 10.82 22.87
C TYR A 44 31.56 10.71 21.52
N CYS A 45 32.14 9.96 20.58
CA CYS A 45 31.53 9.76 19.25
C CYS A 45 30.16 9.09 19.34
N ALA A 46 29.98 8.10 20.23
CA ALA A 46 28.70 7.43 20.45
C ALA A 46 27.70 8.32 21.22
N ARG A 47 28.12 8.95 22.32
CA ARG A 47 27.27 9.86 23.13
C ARG A 47 26.76 11.06 22.34
N LEU A 48 27.58 11.67 21.49
CA LEU A 48 27.15 12.80 20.65
C LEU A 48 26.08 12.38 19.63
N ARG A 49 26.16 11.15 19.11
CA ARG A 49 25.13 10.57 18.23
C ARG A 49 23.87 10.15 18.99
N LEU A 50 24.00 9.65 20.22
CA LEU A 50 22.86 9.44 21.14
C LEU A 50 22.15 10.75 21.46
N ALA A 51 22.88 11.82 21.79
CA ALA A 51 22.33 13.15 22.02
C ALA A 51 21.62 13.69 20.77
N ALA A 52 22.18 13.49 19.56
CA ALA A 52 21.51 13.84 18.32
C ALA A 52 20.19 13.08 18.13
N ALA A 53 20.17 11.76 18.33
CA ALA A 53 18.97 10.94 18.24
C ALA A 53 17.93 11.27 19.32
N ALA A 54 18.37 11.55 20.55
CA ALA A 54 17.52 11.92 21.68
C ALA A 54 16.92 13.34 21.51
N GLY A 55 17.67 14.29 20.97
CA GLY A 55 17.16 15.62 20.56
C GLY A 55 16.16 15.60 19.41
N MET A 56 15.97 14.43 18.78
CA MET A 56 14.89 14.16 17.81
C MET A 56 13.85 13.18 18.38
N SER A 57 13.85 12.87 19.67
CA SER A 57 12.95 11.93 20.35
C SER A 57 12.27 12.58 21.57
N ALA A 58 11.18 11.99 22.10
CA ALA A 58 10.57 12.42 23.36
C ALA A 58 11.38 11.92 24.57
N ARG A 59 12.64 12.35 24.66
CA ARG A 59 13.64 11.85 25.62
C ARG A 59 14.58 12.96 26.09
N SER A 60 14.02 14.07 26.59
CA SER A 60 14.80 15.24 27.01
C SER A 60 15.92 14.90 28.00
N THR A 61 15.72 13.95 28.91
CA THR A 61 16.76 13.47 29.83
C THR A 61 17.94 12.82 29.09
N GLU A 62 17.68 11.96 28.10
CA GLU A 62 18.74 11.30 27.32
C GLU A 62 19.52 12.29 26.44
N LEU A 63 18.88 13.38 25.99
CA LEU A 63 19.56 14.51 25.36
C LEU A 63 20.52 15.18 26.35
N LEU A 64 20.00 15.63 27.50
CA LEU A 64 20.76 16.40 28.49
C LEU A 64 21.95 15.60 29.06
N ASP A 65 21.72 14.37 29.54
CA ASP A 65 22.74 13.50 30.16
C ASP A 65 23.94 13.21 29.23
N ASN A 66 23.69 13.13 27.91
CA ASN A 66 24.74 12.87 26.92
C ASN A 66 25.42 14.15 26.42
N ILE A 67 24.66 15.23 26.22
CA ILE A 67 25.20 16.48 25.66
C ILE A 67 25.99 17.31 26.68
N GLU A 68 25.62 17.25 27.98
CA GLU A 68 26.40 17.86 29.06
C GLU A 68 27.81 17.25 29.14
N TRP A 69 27.89 15.92 29.14
CA TRP A 69 29.16 15.19 29.12
C TRP A 69 29.99 15.51 27.86
N CYS A 70 29.36 15.55 26.68
CA CYS A 70 30.06 15.93 25.45
C CYS A 70 30.55 17.38 25.48
N LEU A 71 29.78 18.32 26.02
CA LEU A 71 30.22 19.71 26.17
C LEU A 71 31.40 19.82 27.14
N GLU A 72 31.35 19.19 28.31
CA GLU A 72 32.45 19.18 29.28
C GLU A 72 33.75 18.67 28.66
N ARG A 73 33.70 17.55 27.92
CA ARG A 73 34.90 17.01 27.27
C ARG A 73 35.44 17.91 26.16
N HIS A 74 34.57 18.48 25.34
CA HIS A 74 34.97 19.42 24.30
C HIS A 74 35.60 20.71 24.87
N LEU A 75 35.03 21.28 25.93
CA LEU A 75 35.58 22.46 26.61
C LEU A 75 36.89 22.16 27.37
N THR A 76 37.15 20.89 27.72
CA THR A 76 38.39 20.46 28.38
C THR A 76 39.53 20.26 27.37
N ASP A 77 39.24 19.66 26.21
CA ASP A 77 40.22 19.32 25.18
C ASP A 77 39.55 19.28 23.79
N SER A 78 39.48 20.44 23.14
CA SER A 78 38.78 20.62 21.85
C SER A 78 39.56 20.11 20.63
N GLU A 79 40.84 19.79 20.78
CA GLU A 79 41.65 19.09 19.77
C GLU A 79 41.32 17.59 19.77
N ARG A 80 41.25 16.97 20.96
CA ARG A 80 40.92 15.54 21.13
C ARG A 80 39.43 15.25 20.94
N PHE A 81 38.56 16.12 21.45
CA PHE A 81 37.10 15.99 21.37
C PHE A 81 36.53 17.03 20.40
N ALA A 82 36.83 16.86 19.10
CA ALA A 82 36.48 17.82 18.07
C ALA A 82 34.96 18.06 17.95
N ALA A 83 34.57 19.33 17.77
CA ALA A 83 33.17 19.78 17.65
C ALA A 83 32.37 19.14 16.49
N ARG A 84 33.03 18.42 15.57
CA ARG A 84 32.41 17.65 14.49
C ARG A 84 32.93 16.22 14.51
N SER A 85 32.03 15.26 14.62
CA SER A 85 32.32 13.82 14.67
C SER A 85 31.48 13.08 13.63
N GLY A 86 32.10 12.74 12.49
CA GLY A 86 31.40 12.14 11.35
C GLY A 86 30.27 13.05 10.83
N PRO A 87 29.02 12.54 10.71
CA PRO A 87 27.88 13.32 10.23
C PRO A 87 27.25 14.21 11.30
N VAL A 88 27.75 14.22 12.55
CA VAL A 88 27.15 14.98 13.67
C VAL A 88 28.08 16.11 14.12
N GLU A 89 27.48 17.24 14.48
CA GLU A 89 28.16 18.46 14.91
C GLU A 89 27.58 18.93 16.25
N LEU A 90 28.48 19.23 17.20
CA LEU A 90 28.15 19.59 18.58
C LEU A 90 27.23 20.82 18.65
N ALA A 91 27.54 21.88 17.90
CA ALA A 91 26.73 23.10 17.87
C ALA A 91 25.30 22.85 17.37
N ALA A 92 25.13 21.99 16.36
CA ALA A 92 23.83 21.66 15.78
C ALA A 92 22.96 20.80 16.73
N VAL A 93 23.56 19.90 17.52
CA VAL A 93 22.86 19.14 18.57
C VAL A 93 22.54 20.02 19.77
N PHE A 94 23.52 20.83 20.22
CA PHE A 94 23.38 21.71 21.37
C PHE A 94 22.32 22.81 21.16
N ALA A 95 21.98 23.15 19.91
CA ALA A 95 20.88 24.07 19.57
C ALA A 95 19.50 23.62 20.12
N ALA A 96 19.33 22.34 20.47
CA ALA A 96 18.13 21.84 21.14
C ALA A 96 18.10 22.10 22.66
N VAL A 97 19.25 22.30 23.30
CA VAL A 97 19.38 22.36 24.77
C VAL A 97 18.69 23.59 25.39
N PRO A 98 18.92 24.85 24.93
CA PRO A 98 18.26 26.00 25.54
C PRO A 98 16.71 25.94 25.46
N PRO A 99 16.09 25.53 24.33
CA PRO A 99 14.67 25.22 24.28
C PRO A 99 14.19 24.17 25.29
N THR A 100 14.90 23.05 25.45
CA THR A 100 14.55 21.99 26.41
C THR A 100 14.65 22.47 27.85
N LEU A 101 15.70 23.22 28.21
CA LEU A 101 15.83 23.84 29.53
C LEU A 101 14.72 24.86 29.79
N ALA A 102 14.31 25.62 28.77
CA ALA A 102 13.20 26.57 28.91
C ALA A 102 11.82 25.89 29.04
N ALA A 103 11.65 24.65 28.59
CA ALA A 103 10.41 23.88 28.66
C ALA A 103 10.07 23.32 30.06
N SER A 104 11.01 23.33 31.02
CA SER A 104 10.72 23.09 32.44
C SER A 104 10.96 24.36 33.28
N PRO A 105 10.05 24.71 34.20
CA PRO A 105 10.30 25.76 35.19
C PRO A 105 11.34 25.38 36.26
N SER A 106 11.88 24.15 36.24
CA SER A 106 12.88 23.67 37.20
C SER A 106 14.29 24.21 36.94
N PHE A 107 14.58 24.68 35.72
CA PHE A 107 15.85 25.33 35.37
C PHE A 107 15.74 26.85 35.51
N SER A 108 16.83 27.51 35.94
CA SER A 108 16.82 28.97 36.15
C SER A 108 16.97 29.73 34.83
N LEU A 109 16.46 30.97 34.76
CA LEU A 109 16.72 31.85 33.60
C LEU A 109 18.22 32.05 33.33
N ALA A 110 19.04 32.16 34.38
CA ALA A 110 20.50 32.28 34.24
C ALA A 110 21.13 31.03 33.59
N THR A 111 20.62 29.83 33.88
CA THR A 111 21.04 28.57 33.24
C THR A 111 20.66 28.55 31.75
N ILE A 112 19.47 29.05 31.42
CA ILE A 112 18.97 29.14 30.04
C ILE A 112 19.78 30.17 29.25
N ASP A 113 20.03 31.36 29.80
CA ASP A 113 20.84 32.42 29.19
C ASP A 113 22.32 31.99 29.06
N GLN A 114 22.85 31.22 30.01
CA GLN A 114 24.17 30.57 29.89
C GLN A 114 24.20 29.61 28.70
N SER A 115 23.23 28.68 28.58
CA SER A 115 23.18 27.74 27.44
C SER A 115 22.99 28.44 26.08
N LEU A 116 22.28 29.57 26.02
CA LEU A 116 22.22 30.41 24.81
C LEU A 116 23.56 31.09 24.49
N SER A 117 24.38 31.37 25.49
CA SER A 117 25.72 31.95 25.34
C SER A 117 26.75 30.90 24.89
N GLU A 118 26.69 29.69 25.46
CA GLU A 118 27.48 28.52 25.06
C GLU A 118 27.15 28.10 23.62
N LEU A 119 25.86 28.08 23.24
CA LEU A 119 25.44 27.87 21.86
C LEU A 119 26.02 28.92 20.91
N GLN A 120 26.01 30.20 21.30
CA GLN A 120 26.61 31.26 20.49
C GLN A 120 28.15 31.12 20.37
N GLN A 121 28.83 30.60 21.39
CA GLN A 121 30.28 30.33 21.33
C GLN A 121 30.59 29.16 20.40
N LEU A 122 29.87 28.04 20.50
CA LEU A 122 30.05 26.88 19.61
C LEU A 122 29.78 27.24 18.13
N LEU A 123 28.78 28.09 17.87
CA LEU A 123 28.48 28.58 16.52
C LEU A 123 29.54 29.57 16.01
N ALA A 124 30.09 30.42 16.87
CA ALA A 124 31.21 31.29 16.51
C ALA A 124 32.50 30.50 16.21
N GLU A 125 32.75 29.40 16.91
CA GLU A 125 33.89 28.51 16.63
C GLU A 125 33.73 27.80 15.28
N ARG A 126 32.53 27.30 14.97
CA ARG A 126 32.13 26.79 13.66
C ARG A 126 32.39 27.84 12.55
N ASP A 127 31.91 29.08 12.75
CA ASP A 127 32.04 30.18 11.77
C ASP A 127 33.49 30.70 11.60
N LEU A 128 34.42 30.27 12.46
CA LEU A 128 35.86 30.54 12.36
C LEU A 128 36.64 29.38 11.73
N ARG A 129 36.16 28.13 11.88
CA ARG A 129 36.77 26.93 11.28
C ARG A 129 36.54 26.85 9.76
N ASP A 130 35.52 27.52 9.24
CA ASP A 130 35.16 27.54 7.81
C ASP A 130 35.67 28.78 7.04
N GLU A 131 36.40 29.72 7.69
CA GLU A 131 37.13 30.76 6.94
C GLU A 131 38.48 30.25 6.42
N PRO A 132 38.89 30.62 5.19
CA PRO A 132 40.17 30.19 4.63
C PRO A 132 41.37 30.86 5.32
N ASP A 133 42.40 30.08 5.62
CA ASP A 133 43.73 30.56 6.02
C ASP A 133 44.33 31.55 4.99
N GLU A 134 45.33 32.33 5.44
CA GLU A 134 45.86 33.51 4.74
C GLU A 134 46.14 33.34 3.22
N PRO A 135 45.91 34.40 2.41
CA PRO A 135 46.08 34.33 0.96
C PRO A 135 47.56 34.13 0.56
N ASP A 136 47.89 32.94 0.05
CA ASP A 136 49.21 32.66 -0.51
C ASP A 136 49.47 33.53 -1.76
N GLU A 137 50.31 34.56 -1.59
CA GLU A 137 50.74 35.51 -2.65
C GLU A 137 51.37 34.84 -3.89
N ARG A 138 51.61 33.52 -3.87
CA ARG A 138 52.23 32.76 -4.97
C ARG A 138 51.22 32.07 -5.88
N ALA A 139 49.94 32.01 -5.50
CA ALA A 139 48.89 31.39 -6.29
C ALA A 139 48.38 32.27 -7.45
N LEU A 140 49.25 32.56 -8.42
CA LEU A 140 48.86 33.13 -9.73
C LEU A 140 48.13 32.07 -10.59
N SER A 141 46.95 31.66 -10.13
CA SER A 141 46.04 30.71 -10.77
C SER A 141 44.66 31.36 -10.99
N THR A 142 43.92 30.90 -12.00
CA THR A 142 42.83 31.67 -12.61
C THR A 142 41.44 31.46 -12.00
N HIS A 143 41.36 31.22 -10.69
CA HIS A 143 40.08 31.11 -9.96
C HIS A 143 40.11 31.96 -8.68
N PRO A 144 39.02 32.67 -8.34
CA PRO A 144 38.88 33.30 -7.03
C PRO A 144 38.70 32.22 -5.94
N PRO A 145 39.03 32.50 -4.66
CA PRO A 145 38.72 31.60 -3.56
C PRO A 145 37.21 31.53 -3.30
N ASP A 146 36.71 30.35 -2.88
CA ASP A 146 35.30 30.07 -2.64
C ASP A 146 34.76 30.76 -1.36
N SER A 147 34.55 32.07 -1.42
CA SER A 147 33.97 32.87 -0.33
C SER A 147 32.49 32.60 -0.05
N SER A 148 31.82 31.80 -0.89
CA SER A 148 30.42 31.39 -0.72
C SER A 148 30.23 30.43 0.47
N GLY A 149 31.16 29.49 0.68
CA GLY A 149 31.07 28.47 1.74
C GLY A 149 30.93 29.10 3.13
N ALA A 150 31.91 29.92 3.54
CA ALA A 150 31.91 30.62 4.82
C ALA A 150 30.67 31.51 5.03
N ALA A 151 30.14 32.12 3.95
CA ALA A 151 28.90 32.90 4.02
C ALA A 151 27.67 32.02 4.29
N THR A 152 27.58 30.84 3.66
CA THR A 152 26.49 29.87 3.93
C THR A 152 26.56 29.27 5.33
N THR A 153 27.76 28.95 5.84
CA THR A 153 27.93 28.45 7.22
C THR A 153 27.41 29.45 8.25
N ARG A 154 27.77 30.74 8.10
CA ARG A 154 27.33 31.84 8.97
C ARG A 154 25.81 32.07 8.92
N LEU A 155 25.19 32.00 7.74
CA LEU A 155 23.73 32.11 7.61
C LEU A 155 23.00 30.97 8.34
N ASP A 156 23.56 29.76 8.33
CA ASP A 156 23.03 28.61 9.07
C ASP A 156 23.23 28.74 10.59
N SER A 157 24.37 29.29 11.02
CA SER A 157 24.64 29.62 12.43
C SER A 157 23.64 30.64 12.98
N ASP A 158 23.43 31.75 12.26
CA ASP A 158 22.42 32.75 12.60
C ASP A 158 21.00 32.15 12.64
N PHE A 159 20.67 31.25 11.71
CA PHE A 159 19.37 30.58 11.67
C PHE A 159 19.15 29.67 12.90
N LEU A 160 20.16 28.87 13.28
CA LEU A 160 20.10 28.01 14.47
C LEU A 160 19.95 28.83 15.76
N LEU A 161 20.78 29.87 15.94
CA LEU A 161 20.74 30.72 17.14
C LEU A 161 19.43 31.51 17.26
N THR A 162 18.95 32.09 16.15
CA THR A 162 17.66 32.79 16.08
C THR A 162 16.49 31.84 16.37
N ARG A 163 16.57 30.58 15.90
CA ARG A 163 15.57 29.55 16.18
C ARG A 163 15.53 29.20 17.67
N ALA A 164 16.69 28.90 18.27
CA ALA A 164 16.78 28.59 19.70
C ALA A 164 16.23 29.73 20.57
N ARG A 165 16.67 30.98 20.31
CA ARG A 165 16.17 32.19 20.98
C ARG A 165 14.65 32.34 20.89
N ARG A 166 14.05 32.10 19.71
CA ARG A 166 12.59 32.14 19.55
C ARG A 166 11.88 31.12 20.45
N HIS A 167 12.34 29.87 20.46
CA HIS A 167 11.72 28.82 21.29
C HIS A 167 11.84 29.16 22.80
N VAL A 168 13.00 29.64 23.26
CA VAL A 168 13.18 30.11 24.64
C VAL A 168 12.23 31.26 24.98
N LEU A 169 12.06 32.24 24.09
CA LEU A 169 11.14 33.37 24.30
C LEU A 169 9.66 32.95 24.31
N GLU A 170 9.28 31.87 23.63
CA GLU A 170 7.92 31.31 23.69
C GLU A 170 7.71 30.53 25.00
N ALA A 171 8.69 29.71 25.41
CA ALA A 171 8.68 28.94 26.66
C ALA A 171 8.87 29.79 27.94
N THR A 172 9.23 31.07 27.80
CA THR A 172 9.29 32.08 28.89
C THR A 172 8.14 33.09 28.82
N GLY A 173 7.13 32.89 27.97
CA GLY A 173 5.95 33.77 27.86
C GLY A 173 6.20 35.12 27.17
N ARG A 174 7.43 35.38 26.69
CA ARG A 174 7.85 36.64 26.04
C ARG A 174 7.39 36.72 24.58
N HIS A 175 6.10 36.47 24.34
CA HIS A 175 5.50 36.26 23.02
C HIS A 175 5.70 37.43 22.03
N ARG A 176 5.79 38.69 22.51
CA ARG A 176 6.09 39.85 21.66
C ARG A 176 7.51 39.81 21.07
N GLU A 177 8.48 39.33 21.84
CA GLU A 177 9.87 39.19 21.40
C GLU A 177 10.03 37.93 20.56
N ALA A 178 9.32 36.84 20.89
CA ALA A 178 9.23 35.69 20.00
C ALA A 178 8.70 36.06 18.60
N ALA A 179 7.74 36.98 18.51
CA ALA A 179 7.21 37.47 17.24
C ALA A 179 8.27 38.22 16.40
N SER A 180 9.17 39.00 17.01
CA SER A 180 10.27 39.63 16.27
C SER A 180 11.30 38.59 15.79
N GLN A 181 11.58 37.55 16.59
CA GLN A 181 12.43 36.43 16.16
C GLN A 181 11.79 35.61 15.02
N ARG A 182 10.45 35.44 14.99
CA ARG A 182 9.75 34.84 13.82
C ARG A 182 10.00 35.65 12.55
N THR A 183 9.92 36.98 12.63
CA THR A 183 10.21 37.88 11.50
C THR A 183 11.67 37.77 11.05
N ALA A 184 12.61 37.66 11.99
CA ALA A 184 14.03 37.43 11.67
C ALA A 184 14.25 36.08 10.95
N LEU A 185 13.67 34.98 11.46
CA LEU A 185 13.74 33.66 10.81
C LEU A 185 13.15 33.65 9.39
N SER A 186 12.08 34.41 9.13
CA SER A 186 11.52 34.52 7.78
C SER A 186 12.50 35.20 6.82
N ARG A 187 13.23 36.23 7.26
CA ARG A 187 14.29 36.87 6.46
C ARG A 187 15.48 35.94 6.23
N LEU A 188 15.95 35.26 7.27
CA LEU A 188 17.06 34.31 7.17
C LEU A 188 16.76 33.14 6.21
N ARG A 189 15.50 32.67 6.15
CA ARG A 189 15.08 31.68 5.14
C ARG A 189 15.23 32.20 3.71
N LEU A 190 14.77 33.42 3.43
CA LEU A 190 14.86 34.02 2.09
C LEU A 190 16.32 34.23 1.64
N LEU A 191 17.20 34.60 2.58
CA LEU A 191 18.65 34.69 2.32
C LEU A 191 19.27 33.31 2.06
N ARG A 192 18.89 32.29 2.85
CA ARG A 192 19.37 30.91 2.67
C ARG A 192 18.90 30.29 1.35
N THR A 193 17.69 30.59 0.86
CA THR A 193 17.24 30.13 -0.46
C THR A 193 18.01 30.82 -1.58
N ALA A 194 18.18 32.15 -1.50
CA ALA A 194 18.94 32.90 -2.51
C ALA A 194 20.41 32.46 -2.62
N ALA A 195 21.03 32.04 -1.51
CA ALA A 195 22.40 31.54 -1.50
C ALA A 195 22.59 30.12 -2.10
N GLY A 196 21.51 29.40 -2.42
CA GLY A 196 21.59 28.07 -3.04
C GLY A 196 21.68 28.09 -4.58
N ASP A 197 21.06 29.09 -5.22
CA ASP A 197 20.88 29.14 -6.68
C ASP A 197 22.16 29.50 -7.47
N GLU A 198 23.20 30.03 -6.83
CA GLU A 198 24.45 30.41 -7.51
C GLU A 198 25.27 29.21 -8.04
N SER A 199 24.77 27.97 -7.87
CA SER A 199 25.45 26.72 -8.22
C SER A 199 25.18 26.21 -9.65
N HIS A 200 24.49 26.96 -10.52
CA HIS A 200 24.25 26.61 -11.92
C HIS A 200 24.63 27.72 -12.93
N PRO A 201 25.39 27.42 -14.01
CA PRO A 201 25.81 28.41 -15.00
C PRO A 201 24.69 28.78 -15.99
N ALA A 202 24.68 30.05 -16.41
CA ALA A 202 23.51 30.72 -17.00
C ALA A 202 23.25 30.49 -18.50
N GLY A 203 22.01 30.78 -18.92
CA GLY A 203 21.57 30.78 -20.32
C GLY A 203 20.58 31.92 -20.66
N HIS A 204 21.11 33.12 -20.89
CA HIS A 204 20.49 34.30 -21.57
C HIS A 204 19.00 34.65 -21.25
N ALA A 205 18.70 35.60 -20.37
CA ALA A 205 18.85 37.06 -20.54
C ALA A 205 17.86 37.73 -21.53
N HIS A 206 17.00 38.63 -21.00
CA HIS A 206 17.17 40.06 -21.22
C HIS A 206 16.43 40.89 -20.16
N ALA A 207 17.00 42.04 -19.81
CA ALA A 207 16.35 43.08 -19.02
C ALA A 207 16.08 44.31 -19.88
N ASP A 208 15.12 45.13 -19.47
CA ASP A 208 15.07 46.57 -19.69
C ASP A 208 14.26 47.22 -18.56
N ALA A 209 14.55 48.47 -18.23
CA ALA A 209 13.89 49.23 -17.18
C ALA A 209 13.67 50.67 -17.65
N ASP A 210 12.60 51.35 -17.20
CA ASP A 210 12.75 52.79 -16.86
C ASP A 210 11.60 53.43 -16.05
N THR A 211 11.98 54.41 -15.23
CA THR A 211 11.22 55.53 -14.63
C THR A 211 9.99 55.32 -13.71
N PRO A 212 9.90 56.07 -12.58
CA PRO A 212 8.71 56.14 -11.69
C PRO A 212 7.93 57.47 -11.77
N THR A 213 6.66 57.47 -11.34
CA THR A 213 5.89 58.70 -11.02
C THR A 213 4.91 58.51 -9.84
N HIS A 214 4.85 59.49 -8.93
CA HIS A 214 3.87 59.59 -7.83
C HIS A 214 2.42 59.75 -8.31
N HIS A 215 1.46 59.25 -7.53
CA HIS A 215 0.44 60.12 -6.91
C HIS A 215 0.02 59.57 -5.55
N ASP A 216 -0.12 60.46 -4.57
CA ASP A 216 -0.57 60.16 -3.21
C ASP A 216 -2.07 60.47 -3.06
N ASP A 217 -2.82 59.62 -2.35
CA ASP A 217 -3.77 60.09 -1.32
C ASP A 217 -4.18 58.94 -0.36
N PRO A 218 -4.33 59.16 0.96
CA PRO A 218 -4.44 58.08 1.94
C PRO A 218 -5.88 57.87 2.47
N ALA A 219 -6.65 56.96 1.85
CA ALA A 219 -7.87 56.43 2.46
C ALA A 219 -8.25 55.04 1.92
N HIS A 220 -7.90 53.98 2.65
CA HIS A 220 -8.83 52.95 3.13
C HIS A 220 -8.05 51.87 3.91
N ALA A 221 -8.53 51.53 5.11
CA ALA A 221 -8.15 50.32 5.83
C ALA A 221 -9.13 49.18 5.49
N ASP A 222 -8.82 47.99 5.99
CA ASP A 222 -9.65 46.77 5.95
C ASP A 222 -9.83 46.10 4.58
N ASP A 223 -8.73 45.54 4.05
CA ASP A 223 -8.79 44.29 3.26
C ASP A 223 -7.56 43.39 3.52
N PRO A 224 -7.72 42.19 4.12
CA PRO A 224 -6.64 41.23 4.33
C PRO A 224 -6.52 40.15 3.23
N THR A 225 -7.03 40.36 2.00
CA THR A 225 -6.97 39.34 0.93
C THR A 225 -5.80 39.45 -0.05
N HIS A 226 -4.55 39.45 0.45
CA HIS A 226 -3.39 39.01 -0.35
C HIS A 226 -2.37 38.22 0.48
N HIS A 227 -2.28 36.92 0.18
CA HIS A 227 -1.17 36.03 0.54
C HIS A 227 -0.73 35.25 -0.72
N ASP A 228 -0.38 36.00 -1.77
CA ASP A 228 0.47 35.49 -2.85
C ASP A 228 1.92 35.60 -2.40
N ASP A 229 2.54 34.48 -2.01
CA ASP A 229 4.01 34.33 -1.90
C ASP A 229 4.39 32.83 -1.76
N ALA A 230 4.05 32.02 -2.77
CA ALA A 230 4.53 30.62 -2.91
C ALA A 230 4.30 30.04 -4.33
N ARG A 231 4.66 30.78 -5.40
CA ARG A 231 4.76 30.24 -6.76
C ARG A 231 6.06 30.72 -7.42
N GLY A 232 7.13 29.97 -7.15
CA GLY A 232 8.47 30.15 -7.72
C GLY A 232 9.34 28.97 -7.27
N ASP A 233 9.67 28.11 -8.24
CA ASP A 233 10.66 27.02 -8.27
C ASP A 233 10.94 26.09 -7.07
N GLY A 234 11.20 24.82 -7.42
CA GLY A 234 12.26 24.02 -6.78
C GLY A 234 11.94 23.14 -5.56
N ALA A 235 10.85 23.32 -4.80
CA ALA A 235 10.66 22.59 -3.53
C ALA A 235 9.20 22.16 -3.24
N ALA A 236 8.70 21.13 -3.93
CA ALA A 236 7.26 20.76 -3.91
C ALA A 236 6.91 19.38 -3.29
N ASP A 237 7.86 18.62 -2.75
CA ASP A 237 7.66 17.22 -2.30
C ASP A 237 7.69 17.01 -0.76
N HIS A 238 7.46 18.06 0.04
CA HIS A 238 7.38 17.93 1.50
C HIS A 238 6.04 18.47 2.03
N PRO A 239 5.20 17.64 2.68
CA PRO A 239 3.97 18.12 3.30
C PRO A 239 4.30 19.14 4.41
N PRO A 240 3.43 20.13 4.66
CA PRO A 240 3.67 21.11 5.71
C PRO A 240 3.82 20.39 7.06
N PRO A 241 4.85 20.73 7.87
CA PRO A 241 5.16 19.98 9.09
C PRO A 241 3.95 19.93 10.03
N PRO A 242 3.71 18.81 10.75
CA PRO A 242 2.41 18.54 11.40
C PRO A 242 1.92 19.68 12.30
N ARG A 243 2.86 20.31 13.00
CA ARG A 243 2.64 21.51 13.81
C ARG A 243 1.96 22.66 13.07
N ARG A 244 2.33 22.97 11.82
CA ARG A 244 1.65 24.02 11.03
C ARG A 244 0.20 23.66 10.71
N ILE A 245 -0.09 22.36 10.56
CA ILE A 245 -1.46 21.88 10.32
C ILE A 245 -2.27 22.06 11.60
N ALA A 246 -1.74 21.66 12.76
CA ALA A 246 -2.35 21.87 14.07
C ALA A 246 -2.55 23.37 14.40
N GLU A 247 -1.53 24.20 14.20
CA GLU A 247 -1.58 25.67 14.38
C GLU A 247 -2.58 26.36 13.43
N SER A 248 -3.02 25.70 12.34
CA SER A 248 -4.02 26.24 11.41
C SER A 248 -5.48 26.00 11.82
N LEU A 249 -5.74 25.03 12.73
CA LEU A 249 -7.11 24.58 13.08
C LEU A 249 -7.99 25.72 13.60
N LEU A 250 -7.54 26.43 14.63
CA LEU A 250 -8.29 27.52 15.25
C LEU A 250 -8.50 28.72 14.29
N PRO A 251 -7.49 29.20 13.54
CA PRO A 251 -7.68 30.20 12.48
C PRO A 251 -8.66 29.80 11.36
N LEU A 252 -8.77 28.51 11.01
CA LEU A 252 -9.75 28.03 10.03
C LEU A 252 -11.17 28.02 10.62
N LEU A 253 -11.34 27.57 11.87
CA LEU A 253 -12.63 27.63 12.58
C LEU A 253 -13.12 29.08 12.76
N GLN A 254 -12.23 29.99 13.17
CA GLN A 254 -12.55 31.43 13.30
C GLN A 254 -12.98 32.10 11.98
N ARG A 255 -12.61 31.51 10.83
CA ARG A 255 -13.04 31.95 9.49
C ARG A 255 -14.26 31.17 8.95
N GLY A 256 -14.82 30.23 9.72
CA GLY A 256 -15.93 29.38 9.30
C GLY A 256 -15.56 28.30 8.28
N GLN A 257 -14.26 28.03 8.06
CA GLN A 257 -13.76 27.05 7.09
C GLN A 257 -13.81 25.62 7.64
N LEU A 258 -15.00 25.17 8.03
CA LEU A 258 -15.20 23.91 8.76
C LEU A 258 -14.68 22.66 8.02
N SER A 259 -14.82 22.61 6.69
CA SER A 259 -14.32 21.51 5.87
C SER A 259 -12.79 21.46 5.82
N ASP A 260 -12.14 22.62 5.65
CA ASP A 260 -10.69 22.73 5.63
C ASP A 260 -10.12 22.42 7.02
N ALA A 261 -10.77 22.91 8.08
CA ALA A 261 -10.40 22.62 9.47
C ALA A 261 -10.58 21.12 9.80
N ARG A 262 -11.61 20.44 9.25
CA ARG A 262 -11.79 18.99 9.40
C ARG A 262 -10.75 18.19 8.62
N LEU A 263 -10.37 18.61 7.42
CA LEU A 263 -9.29 17.98 6.65
C LEU A 263 -7.93 18.19 7.32
N ALA A 264 -7.67 19.39 7.86
CA ALA A 264 -6.51 19.68 8.69
C ALA A 264 -6.51 18.86 9.99
N HIS A 265 -7.67 18.67 10.64
CA HIS A 265 -7.78 17.81 11.81
C HIS A 265 -7.41 16.37 11.46
N LEU A 266 -8.02 15.80 10.42
CA LEU A 266 -7.77 14.40 10.02
C LEU A 266 -6.31 14.18 9.60
N ARG A 267 -5.77 15.02 8.71
CA ARG A 267 -4.38 14.90 8.22
C ARG A 267 -3.35 15.21 9.31
N GLY A 268 -3.56 16.29 10.06
CA GLY A 268 -2.66 16.69 11.15
C GLY A 268 -2.61 15.63 12.25
N TYR A 269 -3.77 15.10 12.65
CA TYR A 269 -3.86 14.06 13.67
C TYR A 269 -3.17 12.76 13.23
N GLU A 270 -3.37 12.36 11.97
CA GLU A 270 -2.77 11.13 11.41
C GLU A 270 -1.23 11.14 11.50
N LEU A 271 -0.62 12.31 11.31
CA LEU A 271 0.83 12.52 11.39
C LEU A 271 1.38 12.52 12.84
N VAL A 272 0.55 12.75 13.86
CA VAL A 272 0.99 12.89 15.26
C VAL A 272 0.52 11.77 16.20
N ARG A 273 -0.55 11.03 15.84
CA ARG A 273 -1.26 10.06 16.72
C ARG A 273 -0.42 8.90 17.28
N HIS A 274 0.82 8.73 16.85
CA HIS A 274 1.70 7.62 17.24
C HIS A 274 2.97 8.07 17.98
N ASP A 275 3.23 9.38 18.11
CA ASP A 275 4.48 9.91 18.65
C ASP A 275 4.28 10.88 19.83
N PRO A 276 4.73 10.50 21.06
CA PRO A 276 4.65 11.36 22.25
C PRO A 276 5.32 12.74 22.14
N ARG A 277 6.23 12.96 21.17
CA ARG A 277 6.79 14.30 20.88
C ARG A 277 5.71 15.33 20.55
N HIS A 278 4.57 14.88 20.03
CA HIS A 278 3.52 15.74 19.50
C HIS A 278 2.35 15.95 20.47
N LEU A 279 2.60 15.86 21.77
CA LEU A 279 1.61 16.14 22.82
C LEU A 279 1.01 17.55 22.70
N ALA A 280 1.82 18.57 22.36
CA ALA A 280 1.34 19.94 22.15
C ALA A 280 0.46 20.08 20.89
N GLU A 281 0.81 19.41 19.79
CA GLU A 281 -0.05 19.38 18.60
C GLU A 281 -1.35 18.61 18.86
N ILE A 282 -1.32 17.50 19.62
CA ILE A 282 -2.53 16.76 20.03
C ILE A 282 -3.43 17.61 20.94
N ALA A 283 -2.87 18.47 21.80
CA ALA A 283 -3.66 19.44 22.57
C ALA A 283 -4.48 20.36 21.66
N MET A 284 -3.92 20.81 20.53
CA MET A 284 -4.65 21.61 19.52
C MET A 284 -5.74 20.79 18.81
N HIS A 285 -5.52 19.49 18.56
CA HIS A 285 -6.56 18.59 18.04
C HIS A 285 -7.67 18.31 19.05
N ILE A 286 -7.39 18.36 20.36
CA ILE A 286 -8.37 18.26 21.44
C ILE A 286 -9.18 19.56 21.59
N GLU A 287 -8.52 20.74 21.59
CA GLU A 287 -9.22 22.03 21.62
C GLU A 287 -10.09 22.21 20.35
N TYR A 288 -9.63 21.76 19.18
CA TYR A 288 -10.46 21.70 17.97
C TYR A 288 -11.75 20.87 18.18
N CYS A 289 -11.67 19.68 18.81
CA CYS A 289 -12.86 18.86 19.07
C CYS A 289 -13.85 19.56 20.02
N ALA A 290 -13.32 20.30 21.01
CA ALA A 290 -14.12 21.14 21.91
C ALA A 290 -14.78 22.32 21.16
N ASP A 291 -14.06 22.99 20.24
CA ASP A 291 -14.59 24.10 19.44
C ASP A 291 -15.64 23.67 18.39
N ILE A 292 -15.58 22.45 17.85
CA ILE A 292 -16.60 21.93 16.93
C ILE A 292 -17.73 21.13 17.62
N GLY A 293 -17.66 20.92 18.94
CA GLY A 293 -18.65 20.15 19.70
C GLY A 293 -18.59 18.63 19.49
N ASP A 294 -17.52 18.08 18.91
CA ASP A 294 -17.34 16.63 18.76
C ASP A 294 -16.74 16.03 20.05
N LEU A 295 -17.55 16.06 21.11
CA LEU A 295 -17.17 15.63 22.45
C LEU A 295 -16.81 14.14 22.49
N THR A 296 -17.49 13.31 21.69
CA THR A 296 -17.19 11.88 21.56
C THR A 296 -15.81 11.66 20.94
N ARG A 297 -15.44 12.38 19.86
CA ARG A 297 -14.09 12.31 19.31
C ARG A 297 -13.06 12.88 20.28
N GLY A 298 -13.37 13.98 20.95
CA GLY A 298 -12.54 14.53 22.02
C GLY A 298 -12.20 13.49 23.09
N LEU A 299 -13.21 12.81 23.64
CA LEU A 299 -13.04 11.75 24.63
C LEU A 299 -12.22 10.56 24.10
N GLN A 300 -12.32 10.21 22.82
CA GLN A 300 -11.43 9.21 22.20
C GLN A 300 -9.96 9.68 22.18
N LEU A 301 -9.71 10.96 21.89
CA LEU A 301 -8.36 11.52 21.90
C LEU A 301 -7.77 11.54 23.32
N VAL A 302 -8.55 12.00 24.31
CA VAL A 302 -8.13 11.96 25.73
C VAL A 302 -7.89 10.50 26.17
N GLY A 303 -8.84 9.60 25.91
CA GLY A 303 -8.74 8.19 26.27
C GLY A 303 -7.55 7.46 25.63
N ARG A 304 -7.08 7.90 24.46
CA ARG A 304 -5.87 7.37 23.82
C ARG A 304 -4.59 8.01 24.37
N HIS A 305 -4.56 9.33 24.56
CA HIS A 305 -3.32 10.10 24.71
C HIS A 305 -3.02 10.65 26.11
N LEU A 306 -3.97 10.60 27.05
CA LEU A 306 -3.76 11.14 28.41
C LEU A 306 -2.50 10.58 29.10
N HIS A 307 -2.13 9.34 28.81
CA HIS A 307 -0.93 8.70 29.35
C HIS A 307 0.40 9.32 28.88
N TRP A 308 0.40 10.19 27.85
CA TRP A 308 1.59 10.88 27.36
C TRP A 308 2.05 12.04 28.27
N LEU A 309 1.18 12.54 29.16
CA LEU A 309 1.53 13.56 30.16
C LEU A 309 2.70 13.18 31.09
N VAL A 310 3.03 11.88 31.17
CA VAL A 310 4.13 11.32 31.99
C VAL A 310 5.27 10.70 31.18
N VAL A 311 5.29 10.84 29.84
CA VAL A 311 6.34 10.23 28.99
C VAL A 311 7.65 11.01 29.04
N ASP A 312 7.61 12.33 28.87
CA ASP A 312 8.77 13.19 29.13
C ASP A 312 8.58 13.98 30.44
N PRO A 313 9.44 13.79 31.47
CA PRO A 313 9.39 14.56 32.72
C PRO A 313 9.68 16.05 32.54
N HIS A 314 10.52 16.43 31.57
CA HIS A 314 11.07 17.78 31.43
C HIS A 314 10.28 18.68 30.48
N ASP A 315 9.47 18.13 29.55
CA ASP A 315 8.52 18.94 28.77
C ASP A 315 7.26 19.28 29.59
N GLU A 316 7.45 20.12 30.61
CA GLU A 316 6.36 20.62 31.45
C GLU A 316 5.48 21.63 30.69
N LEU A 317 5.98 22.19 29.58
CA LEU A 317 5.27 23.14 28.72
C LEU A 317 4.22 22.47 27.83
N ALA A 318 4.58 21.41 27.08
CA ALA A 318 3.61 20.64 26.31
C ALA A 318 2.59 19.94 27.23
N ARG A 319 3.03 19.51 28.42
CA ARG A 319 2.14 19.01 29.48
C ARG A 319 1.14 20.08 29.94
N PHE A 320 1.58 21.32 30.16
CA PHE A 320 0.71 22.45 30.52
C PHE A 320 -0.34 22.73 29.43
N ASP A 321 0.10 22.85 28.17
CA ASP A 321 -0.80 23.11 27.03
C ASP A 321 -1.85 21.99 26.87
N ALA A 322 -1.45 20.72 27.06
CA ALA A 322 -2.36 19.56 27.06
C ALA A 322 -3.34 19.56 28.24
N LEU A 323 -2.92 19.93 29.45
CA LEU A 323 -3.81 19.99 30.62
C LEU A 323 -4.93 21.02 30.43
N LEU A 324 -4.64 22.18 29.82
CA LEU A 324 -5.64 23.19 29.47
C LEU A 324 -6.67 22.67 28.44
N ALA A 325 -6.19 22.01 27.37
CA ALA A 325 -7.08 21.47 26.34
C ALA A 325 -7.96 20.33 26.86
N VAL A 326 -7.41 19.46 27.73
CA VAL A 326 -8.16 18.37 28.37
C VAL A 326 -9.21 18.92 29.35
N GLY A 327 -8.87 19.91 30.18
CA GLY A 327 -9.84 20.56 31.09
C GLY A 327 -11.02 21.18 30.32
N CYS A 328 -10.73 22.06 29.35
CA CYS A 328 -11.75 22.70 28.51
C CYS A 328 -12.70 21.71 27.82
N LEU A 329 -12.21 20.54 27.40
CA LEU A 329 -13.05 19.51 26.81
C LEU A 329 -13.89 18.76 27.85
N LEU A 330 -13.32 18.46 29.02
CA LEU A 330 -14.02 17.71 30.06
C LEU A 330 -15.14 18.54 30.71
N ASP A 331 -14.96 19.86 30.83
CA ASP A 331 -16.03 20.77 31.27
C ASP A 331 -17.25 20.67 30.35
N LEU A 332 -17.02 20.69 29.02
CA LEU A 332 -18.08 20.51 28.00
C LEU A 332 -18.70 19.11 28.02
N VAL A 333 -17.94 18.08 28.38
CA VAL A 333 -18.48 16.73 28.59
C VAL A 333 -19.35 16.69 29.85
N CYS A 334 -19.01 17.43 30.90
CA CYS A 334 -19.81 17.48 32.13
C CYS A 334 -21.16 18.20 31.92
N GLU A 335 -21.18 19.29 31.13
CA GLU A 335 -22.38 20.08 30.84
C GLU A 335 -23.23 19.52 29.67
N SER A 336 -22.90 18.33 29.15
CA SER A 336 -23.58 17.70 28.00
C SER A 336 -24.56 16.60 28.43
N ASP A 337 -25.84 16.77 28.08
CA ASP A 337 -26.93 15.80 28.31
C ASP A 337 -26.93 14.63 27.30
N ALA A 338 -26.05 14.63 26.30
CA ALA A 338 -26.03 13.61 25.24
C ALA A 338 -25.59 12.22 25.74
N GLU A 339 -26.25 11.14 25.29
CA GLU A 339 -25.98 9.77 25.75
C GLU A 339 -24.48 9.39 25.61
N GLY A 340 -23.86 9.02 26.74
CA GLY A 340 -22.41 8.76 26.84
C GLY A 340 -21.57 9.92 27.38
N HIS A 341 -22.17 11.09 27.64
CA HIS A 341 -21.56 12.28 28.24
C HIS A 341 -22.14 12.53 29.65
N GLY A 342 -21.76 13.63 30.30
CA GLY A 342 -22.12 13.98 31.69
C GLY A 342 -20.97 13.80 32.70
N PRO A 343 -21.12 14.32 33.94
CA PRO A 343 -20.02 14.44 34.90
C PRO A 343 -19.50 13.09 35.43
N ASP A 344 -20.40 12.10 35.58
CA ASP A 344 -20.10 10.75 36.06
C ASP A 344 -19.33 9.85 35.05
N VAL A 345 -19.10 10.32 33.82
CA VAL A 345 -18.46 9.53 32.76
C VAL A 345 -17.05 9.11 33.14
N ARG A 346 -16.74 7.81 33.00
CA ARG A 346 -15.46 7.24 33.45
C ARG A 346 -14.37 7.35 32.38
N VAL A 347 -13.27 8.03 32.71
CA VAL A 347 -12.11 8.17 31.83
C VAL A 347 -11.03 7.16 32.24
N GLY A 348 -11.18 5.91 31.78
CA GLY A 348 -10.33 4.78 32.18
C GLY A 348 -8.83 4.96 31.94
N ALA A 349 -8.42 5.84 31.02
CA ALA A 349 -7.02 6.20 30.79
C ALA A 349 -6.35 6.88 32.00
N ALA A 350 -7.12 7.62 32.80
CA ALA A 350 -6.62 8.32 33.99
C ALA A 350 -6.22 7.37 35.14
N GLU A 351 -6.54 6.08 35.02
CA GLU A 351 -6.22 5.07 36.03
C GLU A 351 -4.74 4.63 36.04
N HIS A 352 -3.96 5.04 35.03
CA HIS A 352 -2.53 4.74 34.93
C HIS A 352 -1.75 5.19 36.20
N PRO A 353 -0.90 4.34 36.82
CA PRO A 353 -0.25 4.68 38.10
C PRO A 353 0.56 5.98 38.09
N GLY A 354 1.27 6.27 37.00
CA GLY A 354 2.01 7.52 36.83
C GLY A 354 1.11 8.75 36.75
N LEU A 355 -0.07 8.63 36.12
CA LEU A 355 -1.03 9.74 36.05
C LEU A 355 -1.69 10.01 37.40
N ARG A 356 -2.10 8.96 38.13
CA ARG A 356 -2.64 9.11 39.49
C ARG A 356 -1.65 9.82 40.43
N LEU A 357 -0.34 9.51 40.30
CA LEU A 357 0.72 10.19 41.05
C LEU A 357 0.88 11.66 40.65
N LEU A 358 0.89 11.96 39.34
CA LEU A 358 1.06 13.31 38.79
C LEU A 358 -0.13 14.24 39.10
N LEU A 359 -1.36 13.72 39.01
CA LEU A 359 -2.61 14.47 39.20
C LEU A 359 -3.11 14.48 40.65
N GLY A 360 -2.44 13.75 41.57
CA GLY A 360 -2.84 13.66 42.98
C GLY A 360 -4.15 12.91 43.24
N MET A 361 -4.56 12.05 42.31
CA MET A 361 -5.91 11.48 42.28
C MET A 361 -6.11 10.29 43.24
N PRO A 362 -7.32 10.14 43.83
CA PRO A 362 -7.63 9.04 44.73
C PRO A 362 -7.66 7.68 44.01
N THR A 363 -7.56 6.60 44.78
CA THR A 363 -7.51 5.20 44.29
C THR A 363 -8.86 4.65 43.80
N GLY A 364 -9.84 5.51 43.52
CA GLY A 364 -11.15 5.15 42.97
C GLY A 364 -11.20 5.19 41.44
N ALA A 365 -12.37 4.89 40.87
CA ALA A 365 -12.64 5.15 39.45
C ALA A 365 -12.68 6.68 39.20
N VAL A 366 -12.08 7.13 38.10
CA VAL A 366 -11.96 8.55 37.75
C VAL A 366 -13.13 8.98 36.86
N THR A 367 -13.85 10.03 37.27
CA THR A 367 -14.95 10.65 36.51
C THR A 367 -14.46 11.83 35.67
N ALA A 368 -15.26 12.31 34.71
CA ALA A 368 -14.94 13.46 33.88
C ALA A 368 -14.77 14.74 34.72
N GLU A 369 -15.70 14.98 35.65
CA GLU A 369 -15.67 16.10 36.60
C GLU A 369 -14.37 16.09 37.43
N SER A 370 -14.09 14.97 38.13
CA SER A 370 -12.91 14.86 38.99
C SER A 370 -11.58 14.87 38.22
N LEU A 371 -11.58 14.49 36.94
CA LEU A 371 -10.41 14.63 36.08
C LEU A 371 -10.22 16.08 35.61
N SER A 372 -11.29 16.82 35.29
CA SER A 372 -11.18 18.24 34.91
C SER A 372 -10.62 19.07 36.07
N ASP A 373 -11.17 18.90 37.28
CA ASP A 373 -10.68 19.54 38.51
C ASP A 373 -9.16 19.33 38.70
N ALA A 374 -8.69 18.09 38.52
CA ALA A 374 -7.28 17.74 38.66
C ALA A 374 -6.41 18.32 37.53
N CYS A 375 -6.91 18.34 36.29
CA CYS A 375 -6.22 18.96 35.16
C CYS A 375 -6.07 20.48 35.37
N TRP A 376 -7.14 21.17 35.76
CA TRP A 376 -7.11 22.61 36.06
C TRP A 376 -6.23 22.93 37.29
N ALA A 377 -6.28 22.12 38.35
CA ALA A 377 -5.42 22.29 39.53
C ALA A 377 -3.92 22.13 39.18
N LEU A 378 -3.56 21.10 38.42
CA LEU A 378 -2.18 20.88 38.00
C LEU A 378 -1.71 21.95 37.00
N ALA A 379 -2.57 22.36 36.05
CA ALA A 379 -2.27 23.45 35.11
C ALA A 379 -1.93 24.75 35.87
N ARG A 380 -2.76 25.15 36.85
CA ARG A 380 -2.49 26.33 37.69
C ARG A 380 -1.21 26.20 38.52
N THR A 381 -0.86 25.00 39.01
CA THR A 381 0.41 24.76 39.73
C THR A 381 1.64 24.84 38.81
N VAL A 382 1.55 24.33 37.58
CA VAL A 382 2.63 24.45 36.58
C VAL A 382 2.76 25.89 36.09
N ALA A 383 1.64 26.59 35.85
CA ALA A 383 1.62 28.01 35.51
C ALA A 383 2.32 28.87 36.56
N GLN A 384 2.00 28.70 37.85
CA GLN A 384 2.66 29.44 38.94
C GLN A 384 4.18 29.20 38.92
N ARG A 385 4.65 27.96 38.73
CA ARG A 385 6.10 27.66 38.65
C ARG A 385 6.77 28.34 37.45
N PHE A 386 6.11 28.42 36.29
CA PHE A 386 6.61 29.18 35.15
C PHE A 386 6.65 30.68 35.42
N ASP A 387 5.57 31.26 35.96
CA ASP A 387 5.47 32.69 36.25
C ASP A 387 6.42 33.13 37.37
N ASP A 388 6.64 32.30 38.40
CA ASP A 388 7.67 32.50 39.43
C ASP A 388 9.09 32.51 38.84
N ARG A 389 9.40 31.60 37.90
CA ARG A 389 10.70 31.58 37.19
C ARG A 389 10.87 32.80 36.29
N ASN A 390 9.82 33.16 35.55
CA ASN A 390 9.86 34.18 34.51
C ASN A 390 9.72 35.61 35.06
N GLY A 391 9.16 35.78 36.27
CA GLY A 391 8.78 37.08 36.84
C GLY A 391 7.54 37.70 36.16
N SER A 392 6.58 36.87 35.76
CA SER A 392 5.40 37.28 34.96
C SER A 392 4.07 36.83 35.59
N SER A 393 2.96 37.13 34.91
CA SER A 393 1.62 36.55 35.15
C SER A 393 1.11 35.74 33.95
N THR A 394 1.95 35.58 32.91
CA THR A 394 1.56 35.15 31.57
C THR A 394 0.94 33.76 31.52
N PHE A 395 1.37 32.83 32.38
CA PHE A 395 0.84 31.47 32.38
C PHE A 395 -0.46 31.37 33.20
N LEU A 396 -0.56 32.11 34.30
CA LEU A 396 -1.81 32.25 35.06
C LEU A 396 -2.90 32.99 34.26
N ASP A 397 -2.51 34.04 33.52
CA ASP A 397 -3.38 34.75 32.58
C ASP A 397 -3.86 33.82 31.45
N ARG A 398 -3.00 32.88 30.99
CA ARG A 398 -3.39 31.82 30.02
C ARG A 398 -4.39 30.82 30.62
N CYS A 399 -4.26 30.44 31.90
CA CYS A 399 -5.26 29.61 32.59
C CYS A 399 -6.61 30.32 32.64
N ALA A 400 -6.66 31.54 33.19
CA ALA A 400 -7.90 32.30 33.33
C ALA A 400 -8.57 32.58 31.96
N ALA A 401 -7.78 32.84 30.92
CA ALA A 401 -8.27 33.00 29.56
C ALA A 401 -8.76 31.69 28.92
N ALA A 402 -8.34 30.51 29.41
CA ALA A 402 -8.84 29.21 28.97
C ALA A 402 -10.12 28.83 29.72
N GLU A 403 -10.14 28.99 31.04
CA GLU A 403 -11.34 28.84 31.90
C GLU A 403 -12.51 29.67 31.34
N ALA A 404 -12.27 30.96 31.05
CA ALA A 404 -13.27 31.85 30.46
C ALA A 404 -13.69 31.50 29.01
N ARG A 405 -12.91 30.69 28.27
CA ARG A 405 -13.37 30.11 26.99
C ARG A 405 -14.23 28.87 27.24
N SER A 406 -13.92 28.08 28.25
CA SER A 406 -14.73 26.93 28.70
C SER A 406 -16.15 27.38 29.05
N ASP A 407 -16.28 28.34 29.98
CA ASP A 407 -17.56 28.91 30.44
C ASP A 407 -18.49 29.32 29.27
N VAL A 408 -17.93 30.03 28.29
CA VAL A 408 -18.67 30.54 27.12
C VAL A 408 -19.10 29.42 26.19
N ARG A 409 -18.26 28.39 25.98
CA ARG A 409 -18.64 27.21 25.19
C ARG A 409 -19.73 26.39 25.89
N CYS A 410 -19.64 26.18 27.22
CA CYS A 410 -20.64 25.45 27.99
C CYS A 410 -22.02 26.16 27.96
N ALA A 411 -22.04 27.48 28.16
CA ALA A 411 -23.26 28.28 28.06
C ALA A 411 -23.89 28.21 26.64
N ALA A 412 -23.06 28.17 25.59
CA ALA A 412 -23.53 28.02 24.21
C ALA A 412 -24.08 26.60 23.94
N LEU A 413 -23.45 25.56 24.48
CA LEU A 413 -23.89 24.17 24.33
C LEU A 413 -25.30 23.95 24.88
N ALA A 414 -25.55 24.43 26.10
CA ALA A 414 -26.87 24.40 26.75
C ALA A 414 -27.94 25.18 25.96
N GLU A 415 -27.57 26.26 25.26
CA GLU A 415 -28.47 26.96 24.33
C GLU A 415 -28.75 26.16 23.05
N THR A 416 -27.80 25.34 22.56
CA THR A 416 -27.99 24.53 21.35
C THR A 416 -28.79 23.27 21.57
N ASP A 417 -28.62 22.54 22.67
CA ASP A 417 -29.40 21.32 22.91
C ASP A 417 -30.89 21.64 23.12
N ALA A 418 -31.19 22.77 23.77
CA ALA A 418 -32.52 23.36 23.84
C ALA A 418 -33.14 23.74 22.46
N ARG A 419 -32.36 23.72 21.37
CA ARG A 419 -32.79 24.01 19.99
C ARG A 419 -32.74 22.77 19.09
N GLN A 420 -31.74 21.91 19.23
CA GLN A 420 -31.51 20.75 18.34
C GLN A 420 -32.61 19.69 18.42
N GLY A 421 -33.35 19.61 19.53
CA GLY A 421 -34.60 18.83 19.63
C GLY A 421 -35.72 19.19 18.63
N THR A 422 -35.48 20.10 17.68
CA THR A 422 -36.46 20.62 16.72
C THR A 422 -36.13 20.39 15.24
N ARG A 423 -34.87 20.12 14.82
CA ARG A 423 -34.52 20.12 13.37
C ARG A 423 -33.15 19.52 13.00
N ALA A 424 -33.13 18.55 12.08
CA ALA A 424 -31.91 18.06 11.41
C ALA A 424 -32.19 17.49 9.99
N VAL A 425 -31.55 18.04 8.94
CA VAL A 425 -31.32 17.47 7.58
C VAL A 425 -30.11 18.20 6.93
N THR A 426 -29.29 17.47 6.14
CA THR A 426 -28.03 17.84 5.44
C THR A 426 -28.22 18.20 3.93
N HIS A 427 -27.50 19.15 3.31
CA HIS A 427 -26.11 19.20 2.72
C HIS A 427 -25.87 18.49 1.35
N GLU A 428 -24.95 19.05 0.53
CA GLU A 428 -24.71 18.76 -0.91
C GLU A 428 -23.34 18.09 -1.23
N THR A 429 -23.05 17.79 -2.51
CA THR A 429 -21.94 16.92 -3.01
C THR A 429 -20.87 17.61 -3.90
N PRO A 430 -19.62 17.08 -3.96
CA PRO A 430 -18.53 17.56 -4.83
C PRO A 430 -18.35 16.75 -6.13
N ALA A 431 -17.42 17.17 -7.01
CA ALA A 431 -17.43 16.83 -8.44
C ALA A 431 -16.32 15.89 -8.96
N ALA A 432 -16.71 14.98 -9.85
CA ALA A 432 -15.86 14.28 -10.83
C ALA A 432 -16.69 13.94 -12.10
N PHE A 433 -16.02 13.49 -13.16
CA PHE A 433 -16.54 13.12 -14.49
C PHE A 433 -17.03 14.24 -15.44
N ARG A 434 -16.58 14.12 -16.70
CA ARG A 434 -16.89 15.05 -17.81
C ARG A 434 -17.00 14.36 -19.19
N THR A 435 -16.98 13.02 -19.21
CA THR A 435 -16.96 12.18 -20.44
C THR A 435 -18.34 11.79 -20.95
N ILE A 436 -19.38 12.00 -20.15
CA ILE A 436 -20.76 12.11 -20.64
C ILE A 436 -21.07 13.60 -20.72
N ASP A 437 -21.45 14.08 -21.90
CA ASP A 437 -21.90 15.47 -22.08
C ASP A 437 -23.14 15.71 -21.19
N PRO A 438 -23.16 16.71 -20.30
CA PRO A 438 -24.34 17.02 -19.48
C PRO A 438 -25.58 17.45 -20.29
N HIS A 439 -25.44 17.64 -21.61
CA HIS A 439 -26.56 17.84 -22.54
C HIS A 439 -26.93 16.59 -23.35
N SER A 440 -26.28 15.44 -23.10
CA SER A 440 -26.61 14.19 -23.80
C SER A 440 -27.95 13.60 -23.34
N MET A 441 -28.86 13.44 -24.31
CA MET A 441 -30.15 12.78 -24.14
C MET A 441 -29.99 11.24 -24.13
N LEU A 442 -29.13 10.71 -23.25
CA LEU A 442 -29.04 9.26 -23.04
C LEU A 442 -30.31 8.76 -22.32
N PRO A 443 -30.97 7.69 -22.80
CA PRO A 443 -32.11 7.10 -22.10
C PRO A 443 -31.75 6.63 -20.68
N SER A 444 -32.74 6.61 -19.79
CA SER A 444 -32.57 6.16 -18.38
C SER A 444 -31.83 4.82 -18.22
N ILE A 445 -32.11 3.84 -19.09
CA ILE A 445 -31.42 2.53 -19.11
C ILE A 445 -29.92 2.62 -19.43
N GLN A 446 -29.48 3.62 -20.21
CA GLN A 446 -28.05 3.84 -20.49
C GLN A 446 -27.36 4.54 -19.32
N TRP A 447 -28.05 5.46 -18.63
CA TRP A 447 -27.56 6.02 -17.37
C TRP A 447 -27.42 4.95 -16.27
N LEU A 448 -28.36 4.00 -16.18
CA LEU A 448 -28.23 2.84 -15.27
C LEU A 448 -27.01 1.96 -15.60
N ARG A 449 -26.70 1.73 -16.89
CA ARG A 449 -25.46 1.02 -17.29
C ARG A 449 -24.22 1.82 -16.86
N ALA A 450 -24.16 3.12 -17.17
CA ALA A 450 -23.05 3.99 -16.78
C ALA A 450 -22.88 4.16 -15.26
N ALA A 451 -23.97 4.05 -14.48
CA ALA A 451 -23.92 4.03 -13.03
C ALA A 451 -23.34 2.72 -12.48
N ARG A 452 -23.72 1.56 -13.06
CA ARG A 452 -23.14 0.26 -12.71
C ARG A 452 -21.65 0.19 -13.03
N GLU A 453 -21.27 0.63 -14.24
CA GLU A 453 -19.88 0.63 -14.67
C GLU A 453 -18.99 1.54 -13.79
N ARG A 454 -19.51 2.67 -13.29
CA ARG A 454 -18.81 3.49 -12.29
C ARG A 454 -18.74 2.86 -10.90
N ALA A 455 -19.83 2.26 -10.43
CA ALA A 455 -19.85 1.56 -9.15
C ALA A 455 -18.84 0.41 -9.09
N SER A 456 -18.65 -0.32 -10.20
CA SER A 456 -17.67 -1.41 -10.28
C SER A 456 -16.21 -0.96 -10.26
N VAL A 457 -15.88 0.27 -10.69
CA VAL A 457 -14.50 0.79 -10.67
C VAL A 457 -14.18 1.60 -9.41
N ALA A 458 -14.98 1.43 -8.35
CA ALA A 458 -14.85 2.17 -7.11
C ALA A 458 -14.94 3.71 -7.27
N ASP A 459 -15.65 4.21 -8.30
CA ASP A 459 -16.15 5.59 -8.36
C ASP A 459 -17.60 5.66 -7.85
N PRO A 460 -17.83 5.76 -6.53
CA PRO A 460 -19.17 5.85 -6.01
C PRO A 460 -19.75 7.27 -6.17
N ALA A 461 -18.94 8.28 -6.53
CA ALA A 461 -19.35 9.68 -6.64
C ALA A 461 -19.99 9.95 -8.02
N GLY A 462 -19.29 9.62 -9.10
CA GLY A 462 -19.85 9.63 -10.45
C GLY A 462 -20.92 8.55 -10.64
N ALA A 463 -20.88 7.43 -9.90
CA ALA A 463 -22.01 6.50 -9.86
C ALA A 463 -23.27 7.13 -9.27
N LEU A 464 -23.19 7.83 -8.12
CA LEU A 464 -24.33 8.60 -7.58
C LEU A 464 -24.78 9.71 -8.54
N TRP A 465 -23.86 10.41 -9.20
CA TRP A 465 -24.22 11.42 -10.20
C TRP A 465 -24.96 10.81 -11.39
N ALA A 466 -24.50 9.66 -11.89
CA ALA A 466 -25.17 8.92 -12.96
C ALA A 466 -26.55 8.38 -12.52
N ILE A 467 -26.71 7.98 -11.25
CA ILE A 467 -28.00 7.60 -10.65
C ILE A 467 -28.93 8.82 -10.60
N GLN A 468 -28.43 9.99 -10.19
CA GLN A 468 -29.22 11.23 -10.20
C GLN A 468 -29.66 11.62 -11.61
N GLN A 469 -28.76 11.54 -12.61
CA GLN A 469 -29.11 11.80 -14.01
C GLN A 469 -30.08 10.76 -14.58
N ALA A 470 -30.04 9.51 -14.11
CA ALA A 470 -31.01 8.49 -14.45
C ALA A 470 -32.40 8.80 -13.87
N HIS A 471 -32.49 9.22 -12.59
CA HIS A 471 -33.76 9.64 -11.98
C HIS A 471 -34.32 10.90 -12.65
N ASP A 472 -33.50 11.92 -12.86
CA ASP A 472 -33.84 13.12 -13.63
C ASP A 472 -34.40 12.78 -15.03
N MET A 473 -33.84 11.76 -15.69
CA MET A 473 -34.32 11.33 -17.01
C MET A 473 -35.62 10.52 -16.91
N LEU A 474 -35.75 9.60 -15.95
CA LEU A 474 -37.00 8.86 -15.70
C LEU A 474 -38.17 9.80 -15.37
N ASP A 475 -37.93 10.87 -14.63
CA ASP A 475 -38.94 11.88 -14.31
C ASP A 475 -39.35 12.69 -15.54
N ARG A 476 -38.43 12.90 -16.51
CA ARG A 476 -38.74 13.52 -17.82
C ARG A 476 -39.46 12.55 -18.77
N GLU A 477 -39.02 11.30 -18.84
CA GLU A 477 -39.62 10.23 -19.65
C GLU A 477 -41.09 10.01 -19.22
N SER A 478 -41.34 9.80 -17.93
CA SER A 478 -42.71 9.66 -17.39
C SER A 478 -43.55 10.95 -17.49
N SER A 479 -42.95 12.13 -17.32
CA SER A 479 -43.66 13.40 -17.58
C SER A 479 -44.07 13.58 -19.04
N ALA A 480 -43.31 13.01 -19.99
CA ALA A 480 -43.65 13.04 -21.41
C ALA A 480 -44.80 12.09 -21.76
N GLU A 481 -44.95 10.96 -21.07
CA GLU A 481 -46.10 10.06 -21.21
C GLU A 481 -47.37 10.60 -20.52
N LEU A 482 -47.23 11.36 -19.44
CA LEU A 482 -48.33 11.99 -18.71
C LEU A 482 -48.93 13.22 -19.42
N LEU A 483 -48.29 13.73 -20.47
CA LEU A 483 -48.88 14.75 -21.35
C LEU A 483 -50.00 14.12 -22.19
N PRO A 484 -51.25 14.60 -22.12
CA PRO A 484 -52.32 14.05 -22.94
C PRO A 484 -52.00 14.24 -24.42
N HIS A 485 -52.13 13.17 -25.21
CA HIS A 485 -52.04 13.23 -26.66
C HIS A 485 -53.10 14.20 -27.21
N ASP A 486 -52.69 15.44 -27.51
CA ASP A 486 -53.57 16.45 -28.07
C ASP A 486 -53.81 16.20 -29.57
N ASP A 487 -54.70 15.25 -29.85
CA ASP A 487 -55.20 14.99 -31.20
C ASP A 487 -55.95 16.19 -31.82
N SER A 488 -56.28 17.24 -31.05
CA SER A 488 -56.84 18.48 -31.61
C SER A 488 -55.80 19.32 -32.36
N ALA A 489 -54.51 19.23 -31.98
CA ALA A 489 -53.40 19.93 -32.64
C ALA A 489 -53.12 19.45 -34.08
N ARG A 490 -53.56 18.23 -34.46
CA ARG A 490 -53.38 17.69 -35.83
C ARG A 490 -54.39 18.19 -36.87
N SER A 491 -55.36 19.01 -36.47
CA SER A 491 -56.37 19.59 -37.37
C SER A 491 -55.86 20.78 -38.20
N LEU A 492 -54.99 21.62 -37.63
CA LEU A 492 -54.65 22.95 -38.18
C LEU A 492 -53.26 23.07 -38.83
N ALA A 493 -52.67 21.94 -39.26
CA ALA A 493 -51.36 21.89 -39.94
C ALA A 493 -51.43 21.41 -41.40
N ARG A 494 -52.49 21.78 -42.15
CA ARG A 494 -52.66 21.40 -43.57
C ARG A 494 -52.65 22.55 -44.59
N ALA A 495 -51.98 23.66 -44.25
CA ALA A 495 -51.57 24.69 -45.20
C ALA A 495 -50.10 24.47 -45.61
N LYS A 496 -49.83 24.26 -46.90
CA LYS A 496 -48.47 24.11 -47.43
C LYS A 496 -47.77 25.44 -47.64
N PRO A 497 -46.49 25.58 -47.24
CA PRO A 497 -45.46 26.21 -48.05
C PRO A 497 -44.92 25.22 -49.10
N ARG A 498 -44.39 25.74 -50.21
CA ARG A 498 -43.67 24.93 -51.22
C ARG A 498 -42.19 24.77 -50.82
N PRO A 499 -41.51 23.68 -51.22
CA PRO A 499 -40.06 23.74 -51.38
C PRO A 499 -39.72 24.70 -52.54
N LEU A 500 -38.71 25.55 -52.34
CA LEU A 500 -38.07 26.31 -53.42
C LEU A 500 -36.84 25.55 -53.90
N VAL A 501 -36.93 24.96 -55.08
CA VAL A 501 -35.79 24.55 -55.90
C VAL A 501 -36.00 25.15 -57.29
N ASN A 502 -34.93 25.69 -57.87
CA ASN A 502 -34.98 26.46 -59.11
C ASN A 502 -35.30 25.60 -60.33
N SER A 503 -36.01 26.20 -61.31
CA SER A 503 -35.97 25.92 -62.77
C SER A 503 -36.32 24.51 -63.29
N ALA A 504 -36.97 24.32 -64.44
CA ALA A 504 -37.77 25.22 -65.27
C ALA A 504 -38.90 24.40 -65.98
N PRO A 505 -39.25 24.49 -67.30
CA PRO A 505 -40.68 24.67 -67.62
C PRO A 505 -41.33 23.62 -68.55
N ALA A 506 -42.66 23.75 -68.63
CA ALA A 506 -43.55 23.48 -69.77
C ALA A 506 -44.14 22.06 -70.03
N ASN A 507 -45.48 22.09 -70.09
CA ASN A 507 -46.42 21.30 -70.90
C ASN A 507 -46.83 19.85 -70.52
N PRO A 508 -48.06 19.43 -70.95
CA PRO A 508 -48.74 18.24 -70.42
C PRO A 508 -49.03 17.13 -71.45
N GLY A 509 -49.35 15.92 -70.97
CA GLY A 509 -49.89 14.82 -71.77
C GLY A 509 -50.40 13.67 -70.88
N PRO A 510 -51.57 13.04 -71.16
CA PRO A 510 -52.19 12.09 -70.22
C PRO A 510 -52.19 10.62 -70.68
N SER A 511 -52.46 9.69 -69.75
CA SER A 511 -53.46 8.58 -69.86
C SER A 511 -53.07 7.28 -69.12
N ASN A 512 -54.08 6.42 -68.96
CA ASN A 512 -54.04 4.95 -68.82
C ASN A 512 -53.67 4.24 -67.48
N LYS A 513 -54.62 3.38 -67.10
CA LYS A 513 -54.49 2.13 -66.29
C LYS A 513 -53.96 1.00 -67.24
N PRO A 514 -53.78 -0.30 -66.87
CA PRO A 514 -54.13 -1.00 -65.62
C PRO A 514 -53.18 -2.15 -65.13
N ARG A 515 -53.58 -2.80 -64.02
CA ARG A 515 -53.52 -4.26 -63.69
C ARG A 515 -52.33 -5.18 -64.12
N ALA A 516 -51.71 -5.79 -63.09
CA ALA A 516 -51.70 -7.26 -62.79
C ALA A 516 -50.47 -8.19 -63.08
N ARG A 517 -50.10 -8.93 -62.00
CA ARG A 517 -49.70 -10.37 -61.87
C ARG A 517 -48.62 -11.03 -62.76
N GLY A 518 -47.62 -11.64 -62.09
CA GLY A 518 -46.77 -12.78 -62.52
C GLY A 518 -45.49 -12.82 -61.66
N ALA A 519 -45.00 -13.89 -61.00
CA ALA A 519 -44.90 -15.35 -61.25
C ALA A 519 -43.75 -15.76 -62.22
N ALA A 520 -42.88 -16.77 -61.96
CA ALA A 520 -42.58 -17.57 -60.77
C ALA A 520 -41.31 -18.48 -60.95
N ALA A 521 -40.87 -19.16 -59.86
CA ALA A 521 -40.38 -20.56 -59.79
C ALA A 521 -38.86 -20.98 -59.91
N ARG A 522 -38.39 -21.63 -58.81
CA ARG A 522 -37.58 -22.90 -58.69
C ARG A 522 -36.08 -22.93 -59.11
N ARG A 523 -35.19 -23.58 -58.34
CA ARG A 523 -35.05 -25.07 -58.18
C ARG A 523 -34.14 -25.51 -57.00
N LYS A 524 -34.46 -26.71 -56.42
CA LYS A 524 -33.66 -27.91 -55.97
C LYS A 524 -32.23 -27.73 -55.36
N THR A 525 -31.70 -28.58 -54.46
CA THR A 525 -31.73 -30.08 -54.32
C THR A 525 -31.66 -30.64 -52.87
N THR A 526 -31.74 -31.97 -52.72
CA THR A 526 -31.60 -32.83 -51.50
C THR A 526 -30.57 -33.97 -51.79
N PRO A 527 -30.25 -35.02 -50.94
CA PRO A 527 -30.76 -35.41 -49.60
C PRO A 527 -29.73 -35.94 -48.53
N ALA A 528 -30.22 -36.06 -47.28
CA ALA A 528 -30.05 -37.06 -46.19
C ALA A 528 -28.80 -37.97 -46.00
N PHE A 529 -28.51 -38.23 -44.71
CA PHE A 529 -28.38 -39.58 -44.12
C PHE A 529 -28.82 -39.56 -42.63
N ASP A 530 -29.21 -40.72 -42.07
CA ASP A 530 -29.54 -40.94 -40.65
C ASP A 530 -28.24 -41.21 -39.82
N ASP A 531 -28.13 -41.64 -38.56
CA ASP A 531 -29.02 -42.04 -37.44
C ASP A 531 -28.17 -42.05 -36.13
N LEU A 532 -28.73 -42.50 -34.98
CA LEU A 532 -28.03 -43.07 -33.78
C LEU A 532 -27.19 -42.06 -32.93
N VAL A 533 -27.14 -42.02 -31.59
CA VAL A 533 -27.60 -42.82 -30.41
C VAL A 533 -27.82 -41.79 -29.26
N THR A 534 -28.79 -41.78 -28.32
CA THR A 534 -30.13 -42.37 -28.03
C THR A 534 -30.79 -41.41 -26.98
N GLY A 535 -32.06 -41.45 -26.61
CA GLY A 535 -33.14 -42.41 -26.87
C GLY A 535 -33.79 -42.93 -25.57
N ALA A 536 -34.72 -42.16 -24.98
CA ALA A 536 -35.62 -42.61 -23.91
C ALA A 536 -36.92 -41.79 -23.90
N THR A 537 -38.07 -42.46 -23.87
CA THR A 537 -39.42 -41.86 -23.79
C THR A 537 -40.09 -42.24 -22.47
N VAL A 538 -41.09 -41.46 -22.02
CA VAL A 538 -42.41 -41.94 -21.51
C VAL A 538 -43.30 -40.76 -21.05
N SER A 539 -44.61 -41.00 -21.08
CA SER A 539 -45.72 -40.07 -20.80
C SER A 539 -45.91 -39.67 -19.32
N PRO A 540 -46.64 -38.57 -19.02
CA PRO A 540 -47.04 -38.20 -17.65
C PRO A 540 -48.12 -39.14 -17.06
N VAL A 541 -48.10 -39.32 -15.74
CA VAL A 541 -49.07 -40.12 -14.98
C VAL A 541 -49.46 -39.40 -13.68
N ALA A 542 -50.74 -39.03 -13.55
CA ALA A 542 -51.44 -38.86 -12.26
C ALA A 542 -52.12 -40.22 -11.93
N PRO A 543 -52.41 -40.60 -10.65
CA PRO A 543 -53.25 -39.86 -9.68
C PRO A 543 -52.75 -40.12 -8.20
N PRO A 544 -53.54 -40.31 -7.11
CA PRO A 544 -54.97 -40.05 -6.80
C PRO A 544 -55.28 -39.34 -5.45
N HIS A 545 -56.58 -39.21 -5.16
CA HIS A 545 -57.23 -38.57 -4.00
C HIS A 545 -57.01 -39.26 -2.63
N SER A 546 -57.14 -38.51 -1.51
CA SER A 546 -58.30 -38.55 -0.57
C SER A 546 -58.02 -38.23 0.93
N THR A 547 -59.06 -37.68 1.56
CA THR A 547 -59.32 -37.29 2.98
C THR A 547 -59.15 -38.41 4.04
N PRO A 548 -59.08 -38.14 5.38
CA PRO A 548 -59.77 -37.04 6.12
C PRO A 548 -58.98 -36.33 7.24
N GLY A 549 -59.55 -35.25 7.81
CA GLY A 549 -58.87 -34.33 8.73
C GLY A 549 -59.36 -34.34 10.20
N ARG A 550 -58.74 -33.49 11.05
CA ARG A 550 -59.19 -33.21 12.42
C ARG A 550 -58.70 -31.84 12.94
N ARG A 551 -59.65 -31.04 13.45
CA ARG A 551 -59.60 -29.96 14.47
C ARG A 551 -58.39 -29.00 14.55
N THR A 552 -58.74 -27.70 14.51
CA THR A 552 -57.98 -26.50 14.94
C THR A 552 -57.48 -26.56 16.39
N PRO A 553 -56.48 -25.73 16.76
CA PRO A 553 -56.76 -24.35 17.23
C PRO A 553 -55.95 -23.24 16.49
N ALA A 554 -56.35 -21.98 16.68
CA ALA A 554 -55.59 -20.78 16.29
C ALA A 554 -54.57 -20.39 17.40
N PRO A 555 -53.56 -19.54 17.13
CA PRO A 555 -53.71 -18.08 16.93
C PRO A 555 -53.02 -17.59 15.62
N GLY A 556 -53.06 -16.30 15.24
CA GLY A 556 -53.68 -15.09 15.80
C GLY A 556 -53.59 -13.92 14.80
N ASP A 557 -54.18 -12.77 15.10
CA ASP A 557 -54.37 -11.68 14.12
C ASP A 557 -53.07 -11.01 13.63
N ARG A 558 -52.91 -10.92 12.30
CA ARG A 558 -52.24 -9.80 11.61
C ARG A 558 -53.29 -9.10 10.73
N ALA A 559 -53.91 -8.05 11.26
CA ALA A 559 -54.98 -7.33 10.59
C ALA A 559 -54.46 -6.03 9.96
N LEU A 560 -54.37 -6.00 8.62
CA LEU A 560 -54.40 -4.74 7.85
C LEU A 560 -55.15 -4.98 6.53
N ARG A 561 -56.43 -4.60 6.52
CA ARG A 561 -57.24 -4.45 5.29
C ARG A 561 -57.94 -3.10 5.30
N THR A 562 -57.47 -2.19 4.46
CA THR A 562 -58.25 -1.04 3.97
C THR A 562 -58.35 -1.15 2.46
N LEU A 563 -59.52 -1.58 1.99
CA LEU A 563 -59.77 -1.88 0.58
C LEU A 563 -59.99 -0.60 -0.23
N ALA A 564 -59.09 -0.31 -1.16
CA ALA A 564 -59.43 0.46 -2.36
C ALA A 564 -60.45 -0.33 -3.21
N ARG A 565 -61.25 0.36 -4.02
CA ARG A 565 -62.30 -0.27 -4.84
C ARG A 565 -61.70 -0.88 -6.12
N PRO A 566 -62.22 -2.03 -6.59
CA PRO A 566 -61.87 -2.54 -7.92
C PRO A 566 -62.46 -1.64 -9.02
N GLY A 567 -61.63 -1.29 -10.00
CA GLY A 567 -62.08 -0.81 -11.32
C GLY A 567 -62.55 -1.98 -12.20
N PRO A 568 -63.27 -1.72 -13.30
CA PRO A 568 -63.70 -2.76 -14.22
C PRO A 568 -62.51 -3.35 -15.00
N ALA A 569 -62.49 -4.68 -15.14
CA ALA A 569 -61.49 -5.37 -15.94
C ALA A 569 -61.88 -5.31 -17.43
N ASP A 570 -61.31 -4.35 -18.15
CA ASP A 570 -61.23 -4.38 -19.61
C ASP A 570 -59.97 -3.64 -20.06
N GLY A 571 -59.03 -4.35 -20.68
CA GLY A 571 -57.71 -3.81 -21.02
C GLY A 571 -56.77 -4.90 -21.50
N THR A 572 -56.42 -4.86 -22.79
CA THR A 572 -55.23 -5.55 -23.30
C THR A 572 -54.00 -5.06 -22.53
N PRO A 573 -53.05 -5.93 -22.15
CA PRO A 573 -51.84 -5.49 -21.46
C PRO A 573 -51.15 -4.43 -22.31
N ALA A 574 -50.84 -3.29 -21.69
CA ALA A 574 -50.00 -2.27 -22.30
C ALA A 574 -48.65 -2.90 -22.68
N PRO A 575 -47.96 -2.40 -23.73
CA PRO A 575 -46.57 -2.78 -23.95
C PRO A 575 -45.78 -2.52 -22.65
N PRO A 576 -44.85 -3.41 -22.25
CA PRO A 576 -44.08 -3.21 -21.04
C PRO A 576 -43.29 -1.91 -21.17
N ASP A 577 -43.61 -0.97 -20.28
CA ASP A 577 -42.92 0.32 -20.15
C ASP A 577 -41.40 0.07 -19.97
N PRO A 578 -40.53 0.63 -20.83
CA PRO A 578 -39.08 0.45 -20.73
C PRO A 578 -38.45 1.12 -19.49
N ALA A 579 -39.16 2.00 -18.78
CA ALA A 579 -38.76 2.55 -17.49
C ALA A 579 -39.11 1.65 -16.29
N ARG A 580 -40.04 0.69 -16.44
CA ARG A 580 -40.49 -0.19 -15.36
C ARG A 580 -39.34 -1.05 -14.83
N GLY A 581 -39.08 -0.98 -13.52
CA GLY A 581 -37.97 -1.66 -12.87
C GLY A 581 -36.61 -0.95 -13.00
N VAL A 582 -36.45 0.04 -13.89
CA VAL A 582 -35.22 0.85 -13.97
C VAL A 582 -35.03 1.65 -12.69
N ARG A 583 -36.11 2.26 -12.15
CA ARG A 583 -36.06 2.99 -10.88
C ARG A 583 -35.73 2.09 -9.69
N VAL A 584 -36.27 0.87 -9.65
CA VAL A 584 -35.92 -0.15 -8.64
C VAL A 584 -34.46 -0.57 -8.74
N ALA A 585 -33.93 -0.74 -9.96
CA ALA A 585 -32.53 -1.09 -10.18
C ALA A 585 -31.54 0.06 -9.86
N LEU A 586 -31.96 1.32 -9.95
CA LEU A 586 -31.20 2.48 -9.46
C LEU A 586 -31.14 2.50 -7.93
N TYR A 587 -32.27 2.32 -7.25
CA TYR A 587 -32.29 2.24 -5.78
C TYR A 587 -31.56 0.99 -5.25
N ASP A 588 -31.60 -0.15 -5.95
CA ASP A 588 -30.77 -1.32 -5.61
C ASP A 588 -29.27 -1.00 -5.61
N LEU A 589 -28.82 -0.22 -6.60
CA LEU A 589 -27.43 0.21 -6.72
C LEU A 589 -27.08 1.28 -5.69
N GLU A 590 -27.96 2.25 -5.43
CA GLU A 590 -27.73 3.30 -4.43
C GLU A 590 -27.66 2.72 -2.99
N VAL A 591 -28.50 1.73 -2.63
CA VAL A 591 -28.40 1.05 -1.33
C VAL A 591 -27.02 0.38 -1.16
N ARG A 592 -26.49 -0.25 -2.20
CA ARG A 592 -25.16 -0.89 -2.17
C ARG A 592 -24.05 0.15 -2.02
N LEU A 593 -24.08 1.21 -2.82
CA LEU A 593 -23.16 2.35 -2.75
C LEU A 593 -23.22 3.14 -1.43
N ALA A 594 -24.29 2.99 -0.64
CA ALA A 594 -24.40 3.53 0.71
C ALA A 594 -23.79 2.59 1.76
N ILE A 595 -24.06 1.28 1.67
CA ILE A 595 -23.46 0.23 2.51
C ILE A 595 -21.93 0.19 2.34
N GLU A 596 -21.44 0.25 1.10
CA GLU A 596 -20.01 0.22 0.77
C GLU A 596 -19.24 1.43 1.34
N ARG A 597 -19.91 2.57 1.52
CA ARG A 597 -19.38 3.76 2.21
C ARG A 597 -19.48 3.70 3.73
N GLY A 598 -20.18 2.72 4.30
CA GLY A 598 -20.54 2.68 5.72
C GLY A 598 -21.68 3.62 6.14
N ASP A 599 -22.36 4.28 5.20
CA ASP A 599 -23.51 5.15 5.48
C ASP A 599 -24.81 4.31 5.55
N LEU A 600 -24.94 3.56 6.64
CA LEU A 600 -26.10 2.70 6.89
C LEU A 600 -27.41 3.51 6.99
N ALA A 601 -27.36 4.75 7.51
CA ALA A 601 -28.51 5.62 7.62
C ALA A 601 -29.03 6.08 6.24
N ARG A 602 -28.14 6.34 5.27
CA ARG A 602 -28.52 6.54 3.87
C ARG A 602 -29.08 5.26 3.26
N ALA A 603 -28.45 4.11 3.52
CA ALA A 603 -28.87 2.82 2.97
C ALA A 603 -30.31 2.46 3.38
N GLU A 604 -30.66 2.55 4.67
CA GLU A 604 -32.03 2.29 5.15
C GLU A 604 -33.06 3.24 4.49
N LYS A 605 -32.71 4.53 4.38
CA LYS A 605 -33.58 5.55 3.78
C LYS A 605 -33.86 5.30 2.30
N VAL A 606 -32.89 4.81 1.54
CA VAL A 606 -33.06 4.46 0.11
C VAL A 606 -33.78 3.12 -0.04
N ALA A 607 -33.54 2.16 0.85
CA ALA A 607 -34.28 0.89 0.86
C ALA A 607 -35.78 1.12 1.08
N ALA A 608 -36.17 2.06 1.94
CA ALA A 608 -37.57 2.47 2.11
C ALA A 608 -38.19 3.01 0.80
N TRP A 609 -37.50 3.92 0.10
CA TRP A 609 -37.95 4.43 -1.22
C TRP A 609 -38.05 3.33 -2.29
N ARG A 610 -37.19 2.31 -2.21
CA ARG A 610 -37.26 1.14 -3.09
C ARG A 610 -38.50 0.29 -2.81
N VAL A 611 -38.88 0.10 -1.55
CA VAL A 611 -40.13 -0.58 -1.15
C VAL A 611 -41.35 0.20 -1.65
N ASP A 612 -41.38 1.54 -1.48
CA ASP A 612 -42.46 2.39 -2.04
C ASP A 612 -42.57 2.23 -3.57
N GLN A 613 -41.45 2.20 -4.29
CA GLN A 613 -41.43 2.00 -5.74
C GLN A 613 -41.86 0.58 -6.16
N LEU A 614 -41.50 -0.46 -5.40
CA LEU A 614 -41.97 -1.83 -5.65
C LEU A 614 -43.49 -1.95 -5.50
N ILE A 615 -44.06 -1.28 -4.50
CA ILE A 615 -45.52 -1.21 -4.30
C ILE A 615 -46.18 -0.46 -5.47
N ALA A 616 -45.56 0.64 -5.95
CA ALA A 616 -46.04 1.37 -7.14
C ALA A 616 -45.95 0.54 -8.45
N GLU A 617 -44.99 -0.39 -8.54
CA GLU A 617 -44.83 -1.31 -9.67
C GLU A 617 -45.69 -2.60 -9.56
N ASP A 618 -46.54 -2.74 -8.53
CA ASP A 618 -47.36 -3.92 -8.20
C ASP A 618 -46.53 -5.19 -7.89
N ARG A 619 -45.32 -5.02 -7.35
CA ARG A 619 -44.35 -6.08 -6.98
C ARG A 619 -44.40 -6.36 -5.48
N LEU A 620 -45.61 -6.58 -4.98
CA LEU A 620 -45.94 -6.59 -3.54
C LEU A 620 -45.17 -7.64 -2.74
N ASP A 621 -44.99 -8.85 -3.29
CA ASP A 621 -44.26 -9.96 -2.65
C ASP A 621 -42.79 -9.62 -2.35
N LEU A 622 -42.11 -8.93 -3.29
CA LEU A 622 -40.73 -8.47 -3.08
C LEU A 622 -40.70 -7.29 -2.10
N ALA A 623 -41.72 -6.43 -2.11
CA ALA A 623 -41.83 -5.31 -1.18
C ALA A 623 -42.04 -5.75 0.28
N GLU A 624 -42.86 -6.77 0.54
CA GLU A 624 -43.06 -7.32 1.89
C GLU A 624 -41.78 -8.01 2.40
N VAL A 625 -41.10 -8.77 1.53
CA VAL A 625 -39.81 -9.41 1.84
C VAL A 625 -38.70 -8.39 2.12
N GLU A 626 -38.65 -7.28 1.37
CA GLU A 626 -37.71 -6.17 1.65
C GLU A 626 -38.07 -5.36 2.90
N LEU A 627 -39.35 -5.21 3.23
CA LEU A 627 -39.81 -4.55 4.45
C LEU A 627 -39.47 -5.34 5.72
N GLU A 628 -39.58 -6.68 5.70
CA GLU A 628 -39.30 -7.51 6.88
C GLU A 628 -37.79 -7.83 7.08
N LEU A 629 -36.99 -7.84 6.00
CA LEU A 629 -35.54 -8.14 6.06
C LEU A 629 -34.62 -6.90 6.00
N GLY A 630 -35.03 -5.82 5.33
CA GLY A 630 -34.23 -4.60 5.18
C GLY A 630 -32.83 -4.84 4.58
N LEU A 631 -31.80 -4.20 5.14
CA LEU A 631 -30.41 -4.27 4.66
C LEU A 631 -29.79 -5.68 4.70
N LEU A 632 -30.44 -6.65 5.35
CA LEU A 632 -30.01 -8.05 5.37
C LEU A 632 -30.03 -8.69 3.96
N LEU A 633 -30.94 -8.25 3.08
CA LEU A 633 -30.96 -8.64 1.66
C LEU A 633 -29.80 -8.07 0.84
N PHE A 634 -29.14 -7.03 1.37
CA PHE A 634 -27.96 -6.41 0.79
C PHE A 634 -26.66 -6.93 1.45
N GLY A 635 -26.77 -7.92 2.32
CA GLY A 635 -25.64 -8.64 2.90
C GLY A 635 -24.91 -7.88 4.02
N VAL A 636 -25.63 -7.06 4.78
CA VAL A 636 -25.21 -6.54 6.09
C VAL A 636 -25.51 -7.59 7.17
N GLU A 637 -24.56 -7.91 8.06
CA GLU A 637 -24.82 -8.86 9.14
C GLU A 637 -25.65 -8.21 10.28
N PRO A 638 -26.67 -8.91 10.82
CA PRO A 638 -27.51 -8.35 11.88
C PRO A 638 -26.97 -8.70 13.27
N GLU A 639 -26.66 -7.69 14.09
CA GLU A 639 -26.00 -7.87 15.41
C GLU A 639 -26.85 -8.69 16.40
N ARG A 640 -28.16 -8.82 16.15
CA ARG A 640 -29.11 -9.47 17.06
C ARG A 640 -30.01 -10.55 16.41
N ARG A 641 -29.87 -10.86 15.11
CA ARG A 641 -30.83 -11.72 14.38
C ARG A 641 -30.22 -12.74 13.40
N ARG A 642 -29.47 -13.71 13.92
CA ARG A 642 -29.00 -14.85 13.11
C ARG A 642 -30.18 -15.74 12.68
N GLY A 643 -30.23 -16.13 11.41
CA GLY A 643 -31.22 -17.08 10.88
C GLY A 643 -32.55 -16.47 10.40
N ASP A 644 -32.63 -15.16 10.14
CA ASP A 644 -33.83 -14.53 9.58
C ASP A 644 -33.99 -14.85 8.07
N LEU A 645 -32.92 -14.78 7.26
CA LEU A 645 -32.97 -15.13 5.83
C LEU A 645 -33.39 -16.59 5.57
N GLU A 646 -32.87 -17.55 6.36
CA GLU A 646 -33.25 -18.95 6.26
C GLU A 646 -34.71 -19.19 6.69
N ARG A 647 -35.23 -18.37 7.61
CA ARG A 647 -36.65 -18.38 7.99
C ARG A 647 -37.52 -17.87 6.84
N GLU A 648 -37.19 -16.75 6.23
CA GLU A 648 -37.99 -16.19 5.14
C GLU A 648 -37.88 -16.96 3.82
N LEU A 649 -36.73 -17.55 3.49
CA LEU A 649 -36.66 -18.53 2.40
C LEU A 649 -37.59 -19.73 2.68
N THR A 650 -37.72 -20.14 3.93
CA THR A 650 -38.60 -21.23 4.34
C THR A 650 -40.07 -20.81 4.38
N ALA A 651 -40.38 -19.54 4.65
CA ALA A 651 -41.72 -18.96 4.55
C ALA A 651 -42.15 -18.83 3.08
N ALA A 652 -41.33 -18.22 2.22
CA ALA A 652 -41.56 -18.08 0.79
C ALA A 652 -41.82 -19.44 0.10
N ARG A 653 -41.01 -20.46 0.42
CA ARG A 653 -41.19 -21.85 -0.05
C ARG A 653 -42.48 -22.54 0.43
N ARG A 654 -43.19 -21.97 1.42
CA ARG A 654 -44.50 -22.46 1.91
C ARG A 654 -45.67 -21.58 1.45
N GLY A 655 -45.45 -20.28 1.28
CA GLY A 655 -46.49 -19.28 1.01
C GLY A 655 -46.92 -19.14 -0.45
N ALA A 656 -46.14 -19.71 -1.39
CA ALA A 656 -46.25 -19.44 -2.83
C ALA A 656 -46.00 -17.97 -3.20
N VAL A 657 -44.97 -17.41 -2.56
CA VAL A 657 -44.38 -16.09 -2.85
C VAL A 657 -43.74 -16.08 -4.25
N ASP A 658 -43.79 -14.94 -4.94
CA ASP A 658 -43.26 -14.74 -6.29
C ASP A 658 -41.78 -15.19 -6.46
N PRO A 659 -41.41 -15.82 -7.60
CA PRO A 659 -40.04 -16.26 -7.85
C PRO A 659 -38.97 -15.14 -7.78
N GLU A 660 -39.29 -13.89 -8.10
CA GLU A 660 -38.34 -12.78 -8.04
C GLU A 660 -37.91 -12.48 -6.60
N ALA A 661 -38.86 -12.45 -5.66
CA ALA A 661 -38.58 -12.32 -4.23
C ALA A 661 -37.76 -13.52 -3.70
N GLN A 662 -38.08 -14.73 -4.16
CA GLN A 662 -37.31 -15.93 -3.80
C GLN A 662 -35.88 -15.90 -4.35
N VAL A 663 -35.67 -15.41 -5.57
CA VAL A 663 -34.34 -15.18 -6.18
C VAL A 663 -33.54 -14.13 -5.39
N SER A 664 -34.18 -13.04 -4.94
CA SER A 664 -33.55 -12.01 -4.11
C SER A 664 -33.00 -12.60 -2.80
N VAL A 665 -33.83 -13.33 -2.03
CA VAL A 665 -33.43 -14.00 -0.77
C VAL A 665 -32.32 -15.03 -0.99
N LEU A 666 -32.39 -15.81 -2.08
CA LEU A 666 -31.36 -16.82 -2.41
C LEU A 666 -30.03 -16.19 -2.79
N ASN A 667 -30.03 -15.06 -3.50
CA ASN A 667 -28.82 -14.30 -3.82
C ASN A 667 -28.19 -13.70 -2.56
N ALA A 668 -29.00 -13.12 -1.66
CA ALA A 668 -28.53 -12.60 -0.37
C ALA A 668 -27.89 -13.69 0.50
N LEU A 669 -28.53 -14.87 0.58
CA LEU A 669 -27.98 -16.04 1.29
C LEU A 669 -26.67 -16.54 0.67
N GLY A 670 -26.60 -16.61 -0.67
CA GLY A 670 -25.40 -17.00 -1.39
C GLY A 670 -24.23 -16.03 -1.14
N GLU A 671 -24.49 -14.74 -1.26
CA GLU A 671 -23.48 -13.69 -1.03
C GLU A 671 -23.02 -13.64 0.43
N LEU A 672 -23.94 -13.75 1.40
CA LEU A 672 -23.62 -13.83 2.82
C LEU A 672 -22.78 -15.07 3.16
N ARG A 673 -23.10 -16.23 2.57
CA ARG A 673 -22.30 -17.45 2.76
C ARG A 673 -20.92 -17.36 2.11
N LEU A 674 -20.75 -16.58 1.04
CA LEU A 674 -19.42 -16.26 0.50
C LEU A 674 -18.63 -15.33 1.43
N LYS A 675 -19.24 -14.25 1.93
CA LYS A 675 -18.62 -13.36 2.94
C LYS A 675 -18.21 -14.14 4.21
N GLN A 676 -18.99 -15.14 4.62
CA GLN A 676 -18.72 -16.04 5.75
C GLN A 676 -17.73 -17.20 5.45
N GLN A 677 -17.05 -17.21 4.30
CA GLN A 677 -16.12 -18.29 3.89
C GLN A 677 -16.75 -19.69 3.88
N ARG A 678 -18.04 -19.79 3.51
CA ARG A 678 -18.82 -21.04 3.41
C ARG A 678 -19.34 -21.28 1.97
N PRO A 679 -18.45 -21.31 0.94
CA PRO A 679 -18.85 -21.38 -0.47
C PRO A 679 -19.66 -22.63 -0.84
N ARG A 680 -19.47 -23.76 -0.15
CA ARG A 680 -20.26 -24.99 -0.38
C ARG A 680 -21.76 -24.78 -0.15
N GLU A 681 -22.14 -24.02 0.88
CA GLU A 681 -23.54 -23.68 1.16
C GLU A 681 -24.04 -22.59 0.22
N ALA A 682 -23.19 -21.64 -0.16
CA ALA A 682 -23.54 -20.63 -1.16
C ALA A 682 -23.98 -21.27 -2.48
N ILE A 683 -23.32 -22.34 -2.93
CA ILE A 683 -23.67 -23.08 -4.16
C ILE A 683 -25.09 -23.65 -4.11
N GLU A 684 -25.57 -24.16 -2.97
CA GLU A 684 -26.94 -24.70 -2.87
C GLU A 684 -28.01 -23.60 -3.07
N PHE A 685 -27.79 -22.42 -2.48
CA PHE A 685 -28.69 -21.28 -2.67
C PHE A 685 -28.58 -20.68 -4.07
N LEU A 686 -27.36 -20.55 -4.61
CA LEU A 686 -27.12 -19.94 -5.92
C LEU A 686 -27.55 -20.84 -7.08
N LEU A 687 -27.39 -22.15 -6.98
CA LEU A 687 -28.01 -23.10 -7.93
C LEU A 687 -29.53 -22.99 -7.89
N SER A 688 -30.14 -22.91 -6.70
CA SER A 688 -31.59 -22.68 -6.56
C SER A 688 -32.01 -21.40 -7.27
N SER A 689 -31.28 -20.30 -7.08
CA SER A 689 -31.50 -19.00 -7.74
C SER A 689 -31.42 -19.11 -9.27
N VAL A 690 -30.35 -19.70 -9.81
CA VAL A 690 -30.17 -19.94 -11.26
C VAL A 690 -31.31 -20.80 -11.84
N THR A 691 -31.82 -21.80 -11.10
CA THR A 691 -32.95 -22.61 -11.59
C THR A 691 -34.27 -21.86 -11.65
N LEU A 692 -34.52 -20.91 -10.74
CA LEU A 692 -35.72 -20.06 -10.74
C LEU A 692 -35.70 -19.03 -11.87
N CYS A 693 -34.54 -18.45 -12.18
CA CYS A 693 -34.34 -17.56 -13.33
C CYS A 693 -34.45 -18.29 -14.69
N GLY A 694 -34.49 -19.62 -14.70
CA GLY A 694 -34.73 -20.44 -15.90
C GLY A 694 -33.55 -20.57 -16.87
N HIS A 695 -33.88 -20.75 -18.15
CA HIS A 695 -32.94 -21.05 -19.24
C HIS A 695 -33.03 -20.05 -20.41
N ASP A 696 -33.71 -18.93 -20.22
CA ASP A 696 -33.84 -17.87 -21.20
C ASP A 696 -32.46 -17.17 -21.42
N PRO A 697 -31.96 -17.08 -22.67
CA PRO A 697 -30.68 -16.43 -22.97
C PRO A 697 -30.69 -14.91 -22.79
N ASP A 698 -31.85 -14.26 -22.71
CA ASP A 698 -31.96 -12.80 -22.55
C ASP A 698 -32.34 -12.38 -21.12
N CYS A 699 -32.48 -13.35 -20.20
CA CYS A 699 -32.84 -13.11 -18.79
C CYS A 699 -31.73 -12.41 -17.99
N VAL A 700 -31.82 -11.08 -17.87
CA VAL A 700 -30.89 -10.25 -17.07
C VAL A 700 -30.79 -10.71 -15.61
N ALA A 701 -31.90 -11.21 -15.03
CA ALA A 701 -31.93 -11.67 -13.64
C ALA A 701 -31.01 -12.87 -13.34
N VAL A 702 -30.57 -13.64 -14.35
CA VAL A 702 -29.66 -14.78 -14.14
C VAL A 702 -28.17 -14.39 -14.08
N GLN A 703 -27.82 -13.17 -14.51
CA GLN A 703 -26.42 -12.72 -14.61
C GLN A 703 -25.71 -12.69 -13.26
N ARG A 704 -26.28 -12.01 -12.24
CA ARG A 704 -25.72 -11.95 -10.87
C ARG A 704 -25.66 -13.33 -10.19
N PRO A 705 -26.72 -14.18 -10.21
CA PRO A 705 -26.65 -15.56 -9.73
C PRO A 705 -25.50 -16.36 -10.35
N LEU A 706 -25.27 -16.27 -11.66
CA LEU A 706 -24.17 -16.98 -12.33
C LEU A 706 -22.79 -16.46 -11.90
N MET A 707 -22.59 -15.14 -11.79
CA MET A 707 -21.33 -14.55 -11.32
C MET A 707 -21.00 -14.98 -9.88
N LEU A 708 -21.99 -14.94 -8.97
CA LEU A 708 -21.80 -15.42 -7.60
C LEU A 708 -21.54 -16.94 -7.57
N LEU A 709 -22.24 -17.71 -8.40
CA LEU A 709 -22.07 -19.17 -8.48
C LEU A 709 -20.68 -19.56 -9.01
N SER A 710 -20.14 -18.88 -10.03
CA SER A 710 -18.80 -19.16 -10.54
C SER A 710 -17.74 -18.82 -9.50
N ARG A 711 -17.84 -17.67 -8.82
CA ARG A 711 -16.96 -17.31 -7.69
C ARG A 711 -17.00 -18.38 -6.59
N ALA A 712 -18.19 -18.89 -6.25
CA ALA A 712 -18.35 -19.96 -5.27
C ALA A 712 -17.74 -21.30 -5.70
N GLN A 713 -17.84 -21.66 -6.99
CA GLN A 713 -17.27 -22.88 -7.55
C GLN A 713 -15.74 -22.83 -7.66
N VAL A 714 -15.16 -21.67 -7.96
CA VAL A 714 -13.70 -21.43 -7.89
C VAL A 714 -13.20 -21.62 -6.45
N ALA A 715 -13.88 -21.04 -5.46
CA ALA A 715 -13.54 -21.12 -4.04
C ALA A 715 -13.67 -22.53 -3.41
N ILE A 716 -14.10 -23.55 -4.17
CA ILE A 716 -14.09 -24.96 -3.75
C ILE A 716 -13.41 -25.89 -4.77
N GLU A 717 -12.54 -25.34 -5.62
CA GLU A 717 -11.73 -26.10 -6.58
C GLU A 717 -12.58 -26.96 -7.55
N GLN A 718 -13.68 -26.40 -8.06
CA GLN A 718 -14.53 -27.04 -9.08
C GLN A 718 -14.37 -26.38 -10.47
N PRO A 719 -13.18 -26.49 -11.12
CA PRO A 719 -12.87 -25.73 -12.33
C PRO A 719 -13.80 -26.05 -13.51
N VAL A 720 -14.22 -27.31 -13.66
CA VAL A 720 -15.12 -27.76 -14.74
C VAL A 720 -16.50 -27.10 -14.62
N TRP A 721 -17.05 -27.01 -13.41
CA TRP A 721 -18.35 -26.37 -13.17
C TRP A 721 -18.24 -24.84 -13.25
N ALA A 722 -17.19 -24.25 -12.66
CA ALA A 722 -16.93 -22.81 -12.74
C ALA A 722 -16.80 -22.34 -14.19
N ARG A 723 -16.03 -23.06 -15.03
CA ARG A 723 -15.92 -22.80 -16.47
C ARG A 723 -17.27 -22.89 -17.18
N ALA A 724 -18.06 -23.94 -16.92
CA ALA A 724 -19.39 -24.08 -17.54
C ALA A 724 -20.36 -22.94 -17.13
N THR A 725 -20.28 -22.46 -15.89
CA THR A 725 -21.04 -21.31 -15.39
C THR A 725 -20.60 -20.00 -16.06
N LEU A 726 -19.30 -19.76 -16.19
CA LEU A 726 -18.73 -18.59 -16.87
C LEU A 726 -19.00 -18.59 -18.37
N ASP A 727 -18.88 -19.76 -19.02
CA ASP A 727 -19.21 -19.95 -20.44
C ASP A 727 -20.71 -19.75 -20.73
N ARG A 728 -21.60 -19.92 -19.73
CA ARG A 728 -23.01 -19.48 -19.81
C ARG A 728 -23.10 -17.96 -19.63
N LEU A 729 -22.47 -17.41 -18.58
CA LEU A 729 -22.53 -15.99 -18.23
C LEU A 729 -22.06 -15.07 -19.39
N LEU A 730 -20.92 -15.38 -19.99
CA LEU A 730 -20.29 -14.56 -21.04
C LEU A 730 -21.09 -14.45 -22.35
N ARG A 731 -22.12 -15.29 -22.54
CA ARG A 731 -23.04 -15.24 -23.70
C ARG A 731 -24.10 -14.15 -23.60
N HIS A 732 -24.39 -13.65 -22.39
CA HIS A 732 -25.35 -12.59 -22.17
C HIS A 732 -24.77 -11.21 -22.55
N ASP A 733 -25.64 -10.21 -22.74
CA ASP A 733 -25.24 -8.80 -22.80
C ASP A 733 -24.91 -8.28 -21.39
N LEU A 734 -23.67 -8.53 -20.98
CA LEU A 734 -23.05 -8.00 -19.76
C LEU A 734 -22.50 -6.59 -20.00
N ASP A 735 -22.58 -5.75 -18.97
CA ASP A 735 -21.76 -4.54 -18.85
C ASP A 735 -20.25 -4.86 -18.89
N ARG A 736 -19.43 -3.82 -19.14
CA ARG A 736 -17.98 -3.98 -19.35
C ARG A 736 -17.28 -4.63 -18.15
N ALA A 737 -17.66 -4.26 -16.93
CA ALA A 737 -16.99 -4.70 -15.71
C ALA A 737 -17.33 -6.15 -15.36
N MET A 738 -18.62 -6.53 -15.38
CA MET A 738 -19.02 -7.92 -15.17
C MET A 738 -18.44 -8.85 -16.25
N ARG A 739 -18.19 -8.33 -17.46
CA ARG A 739 -17.49 -9.05 -18.52
C ARG A 739 -15.99 -9.20 -18.23
N ALA A 740 -15.30 -8.16 -17.76
CA ALA A 740 -13.89 -8.22 -17.38
C ALA A 740 -13.65 -9.24 -16.24
N ASP A 741 -14.44 -9.15 -15.17
CA ASP A 741 -14.44 -10.12 -14.05
C ASP A 741 -14.60 -11.58 -14.53
N ALA A 742 -15.59 -11.82 -15.39
CA ALA A 742 -15.89 -13.16 -15.88
C ALA A 742 -14.78 -13.72 -16.78
N LEU A 743 -14.06 -12.85 -17.51
CA LEU A 743 -12.89 -13.22 -18.29
C LEU A 743 -11.68 -13.53 -17.40
N LEU A 744 -11.38 -12.73 -16.36
CA LEU A 744 -10.29 -13.04 -15.41
C LEU A 744 -10.51 -14.35 -14.64
N LEU A 745 -11.75 -14.57 -14.18
CA LEU A 745 -12.14 -15.83 -13.54
C LEU A 745 -12.04 -17.02 -14.52
N ARG A 746 -12.23 -16.83 -15.82
CA ARG A 746 -12.06 -17.91 -16.81
C ARG A 746 -10.60 -18.13 -17.20
N ALA A 747 -9.80 -17.07 -17.35
CA ALA A 747 -8.37 -17.15 -17.66
C ALA A 747 -7.59 -17.95 -16.62
N SER A 748 -7.80 -17.67 -15.33
CA SER A 748 -7.19 -18.42 -14.21
C SER A 748 -7.56 -19.91 -14.21
N LEU A 749 -8.79 -20.26 -14.61
CA LEU A 749 -9.24 -21.65 -14.75
C LEU A 749 -8.64 -22.36 -15.98
N LEU A 750 -8.43 -21.63 -17.09
CA LEU A 750 -7.85 -22.15 -18.32
C LEU A 750 -6.35 -22.45 -18.18
N LEU A 751 -5.62 -21.68 -17.35
CA LEU A 751 -4.24 -22.00 -16.96
C LEU A 751 -4.14 -23.37 -16.27
N GLY A 752 -5.05 -23.65 -15.32
CA GLY A 752 -5.14 -24.95 -14.65
C GLY A 752 -5.53 -26.13 -15.54
N ALA A 753 -5.88 -25.87 -16.82
CA ALA A 753 -6.26 -26.85 -17.82
C ALA A 753 -5.26 -26.97 -18.99
N ASP A 754 -4.11 -26.28 -18.93
CA ASP A 754 -3.11 -26.16 -20.01
C ASP A 754 -3.67 -25.55 -21.32
N GLU A 755 -4.78 -24.81 -21.25
CA GLU A 755 -5.37 -24.07 -22.37
C GLU A 755 -4.79 -22.64 -22.46
N ALA A 756 -3.47 -22.52 -22.26
CA ALA A 756 -2.77 -21.26 -22.00
C ALA A 756 -2.99 -20.15 -23.05
N ARG A 757 -3.25 -20.50 -24.32
CA ARG A 757 -3.58 -19.51 -25.35
C ARG A 757 -4.94 -18.85 -25.12
N ALA A 758 -5.98 -19.64 -24.82
CA ALA A 758 -7.30 -19.09 -24.54
C ALA A 758 -7.30 -18.30 -23.22
N ALA A 759 -6.47 -18.71 -22.25
CA ALA A 759 -6.25 -17.96 -21.03
C ALA A 759 -5.61 -16.58 -21.28
N LEU A 760 -4.62 -16.48 -22.19
CA LEU A 760 -4.05 -15.20 -22.61
C LEU A 760 -5.06 -14.32 -23.35
N ASP A 761 -5.80 -14.89 -24.33
CA ASP A 761 -6.82 -14.16 -25.09
C ASP A 761 -7.92 -13.57 -24.16
N ASP A 762 -8.31 -14.30 -23.10
CA ASP A 762 -9.24 -13.82 -22.07
C ASP A 762 -8.63 -12.73 -21.16
N ALA A 763 -7.38 -12.91 -20.71
CA ALA A 763 -6.71 -11.95 -19.82
C ALA A 763 -6.41 -10.61 -20.52
N ASP A 764 -5.97 -10.64 -21.77
CA ASP A 764 -5.75 -9.44 -22.60
C ASP A 764 -7.07 -8.70 -22.88
N ARG A 765 -8.17 -9.43 -23.13
CA ARG A 765 -9.48 -8.79 -23.32
C ARG A 765 -10.07 -8.25 -22.02
N ALA A 766 -9.79 -8.87 -20.87
CA ALA A 766 -10.15 -8.31 -19.57
C ALA A 766 -9.37 -7.02 -19.26
N LEU A 767 -8.04 -7.04 -19.43
CA LEU A 767 -7.17 -5.86 -19.32
C LEU A 767 -7.67 -4.72 -20.21
N SER A 768 -7.98 -5.01 -21.47
CA SER A 768 -8.55 -4.04 -22.41
C SER A 768 -9.83 -3.39 -21.86
N LEU A 769 -10.72 -4.15 -21.22
CA LEU A 769 -11.98 -3.65 -20.66
C LEU A 769 -11.76 -2.82 -19.39
N SER A 770 -10.84 -3.21 -18.50
CA SER A 770 -10.48 -2.40 -17.33
C SER A 770 -9.81 -1.08 -17.72
N LEU A 771 -8.93 -1.08 -18.73
CA LEU A 771 -8.36 0.15 -19.29
C LEU A 771 -9.42 1.03 -19.98
N GLU A 772 -10.36 0.44 -20.74
CA GLU A 772 -11.52 1.18 -21.30
C GLU A 772 -12.38 1.81 -20.18
N LEU A 773 -12.46 1.19 -19.00
CA LEU A 773 -13.23 1.62 -17.84
C LEU A 773 -12.48 2.59 -16.90
N HIS A 774 -11.15 2.71 -17.02
CA HIS A 774 -10.27 3.40 -16.08
C HIS A 774 -10.27 2.73 -14.68
N ASP A 775 -10.38 1.40 -14.67
CA ASP A 775 -10.41 0.53 -13.51
C ASP A 775 -9.00 0.14 -13.06
N GLY A 776 -8.43 0.87 -12.10
CA GLY A 776 -7.09 0.59 -11.59
C GLY A 776 -6.97 -0.79 -10.94
N ALA A 777 -7.97 -1.19 -10.14
CA ALA A 777 -7.98 -2.46 -9.42
C ALA A 777 -8.07 -3.67 -10.37
N GLY A 778 -9.00 -3.62 -11.34
CA GLY A 778 -9.11 -4.66 -12.37
C GLY A 778 -7.93 -4.68 -13.34
N THR A 779 -7.32 -3.52 -13.63
CA THR A 779 -6.07 -3.44 -14.42
C THR A 779 -4.92 -4.13 -13.71
N ILE A 780 -4.72 -3.89 -12.41
CA ILE A 780 -3.74 -4.60 -11.56
C ILE A 780 -4.03 -6.11 -11.53
N ALA A 781 -5.29 -6.50 -11.34
CA ALA A 781 -5.70 -7.91 -11.30
C ALA A 781 -5.49 -8.62 -12.65
N ALA A 782 -5.75 -7.95 -13.77
CA ALA A 782 -5.50 -8.46 -15.11
C ALA A 782 -3.99 -8.61 -15.38
N CYS A 783 -3.19 -7.61 -15.02
CA CYS A 783 -1.73 -7.67 -15.11
C CYS A 783 -1.15 -8.83 -14.29
N ALA A 784 -1.63 -9.07 -13.07
CA ALA A 784 -1.18 -10.16 -12.21
C ALA A 784 -1.49 -11.56 -12.80
N ASN A 785 -2.68 -11.72 -13.41
CA ASN A 785 -3.03 -12.94 -14.14
C ASN A 785 -2.13 -13.12 -15.37
N LEU A 786 -1.97 -12.07 -16.18
CA LEU A 786 -1.19 -12.09 -17.41
C LEU A 786 0.30 -12.35 -17.16
N ALA A 787 0.87 -11.79 -16.07
CA ALA A 787 2.22 -12.10 -15.62
C ALA A 787 2.37 -13.58 -15.26
N SER A 788 1.42 -14.15 -14.52
CA SER A 788 1.42 -15.57 -14.11
C SER A 788 1.30 -16.52 -15.31
N LEU A 789 0.48 -16.17 -16.31
CA LEU A 789 0.36 -16.89 -17.59
C LEU A 789 1.68 -16.89 -18.36
N LEU A 790 2.35 -15.73 -18.45
CA LEU A 790 3.61 -15.58 -19.17
C LEU A 790 4.78 -16.23 -18.44
N GLU A 791 4.76 -16.30 -17.10
CA GLU A 791 5.75 -17.01 -16.30
C GLU A 791 5.64 -18.53 -16.52
N HIS A 792 4.43 -19.08 -16.53
CA HIS A 792 4.19 -20.48 -16.89
C HIS A 792 4.69 -20.82 -18.30
N LEU A 793 4.45 -19.92 -19.27
CA LEU A 793 4.94 -20.02 -20.64
C LEU A 793 6.43 -19.65 -20.81
N LYS A 794 7.13 -19.28 -19.73
CA LYS A 794 8.54 -18.88 -19.67
C LYS A 794 8.90 -17.65 -20.54
N VAL A 795 7.92 -16.81 -20.86
CA VAL A 795 8.08 -15.57 -21.65
C VAL A 795 8.56 -14.43 -20.75
N ARG A 796 9.77 -14.59 -20.19
CA ARG A 796 10.40 -13.70 -19.19
C ARG A 796 10.16 -12.19 -19.43
N PRO A 797 10.39 -11.60 -20.62
CA PRO A 797 10.22 -10.16 -20.83
C PRO A 797 8.77 -9.70 -20.58
N GLY A 798 7.78 -10.48 -21.02
CA GLY A 798 6.37 -10.14 -20.85
C GLY A 798 5.91 -10.20 -19.39
N VAL A 799 6.53 -11.05 -18.56
CA VAL A 799 6.31 -11.08 -17.10
C VAL A 799 6.74 -9.75 -16.46
N VAL A 800 7.89 -9.22 -16.88
CA VAL A 800 8.40 -7.92 -16.39
C VAL A 800 7.48 -6.78 -16.82
N GLU A 801 7.07 -6.72 -18.09
CA GLU A 801 6.21 -5.62 -18.56
C GLU A 801 4.81 -5.66 -17.92
N ALA A 802 4.26 -6.86 -17.68
CA ALA A 802 2.99 -7.02 -16.96
C ALA A 802 3.08 -6.55 -15.50
N TRP A 803 4.13 -6.95 -14.75
CA TRP A 803 4.33 -6.43 -13.39
C TRP A 803 4.68 -4.94 -13.37
N ARG A 804 5.41 -4.42 -14.38
CA ARG A 804 5.70 -2.98 -14.48
C ARG A 804 4.41 -2.19 -14.68
N MET A 805 3.50 -2.65 -15.54
CA MET A 805 2.20 -2.00 -15.73
C MET A 805 1.34 -2.05 -14.45
N ALA A 806 1.32 -3.17 -13.72
CA ALA A 806 0.64 -3.24 -12.41
C ALA A 806 1.23 -2.26 -11.39
N VAL A 807 2.57 -2.13 -11.33
CA VAL A 807 3.25 -1.17 -10.44
C VAL A 807 3.01 0.27 -10.89
N THR A 808 2.98 0.55 -12.19
CA THR A 808 2.65 1.88 -12.74
C THR A 808 1.23 2.25 -12.36
N GLU A 809 0.23 1.39 -12.62
CA GLU A 809 -1.16 1.63 -12.25
C GLU A 809 -1.32 1.87 -10.74
N ALA A 810 -0.70 1.02 -9.90
CA ALA A 810 -0.69 1.20 -8.44
C ALA A 810 0.09 2.43 -7.94
N THR A 811 0.85 3.12 -8.82
CA THR A 811 1.56 4.38 -8.54
C THR A 811 0.85 5.60 -9.13
N THR A 812 0.01 5.42 -10.17
CA THR A 812 -0.65 6.54 -10.89
C THR A 812 -2.18 6.55 -10.80
N GLY A 813 -2.79 5.51 -10.23
CA GLY A 813 -4.24 5.39 -10.08
C GLY A 813 -4.87 6.54 -9.28
N PHE A 814 -6.08 6.95 -9.67
CA PHE A 814 -6.67 8.22 -9.22
C PHE A 814 -7.23 8.21 -7.79
N ASP A 815 -7.61 7.04 -7.26
CA ASP A 815 -8.36 6.94 -6.00
C ASP A 815 -7.49 6.87 -4.74
N HIS A 816 -6.19 6.64 -4.89
CA HIS A 816 -5.22 6.59 -3.80
C HIS A 816 -4.05 7.53 -4.13
N GLY A 817 -3.44 8.16 -3.12
CA GLY A 817 -2.22 8.94 -3.35
C GLY A 817 -1.13 8.05 -3.95
N ALA A 818 -0.24 8.62 -4.77
CA ALA A 818 0.74 7.88 -5.59
C ALA A 818 1.72 6.95 -4.83
N ALA A 819 1.67 6.92 -3.50
CA ALA A 819 2.43 6.04 -2.62
C ALA A 819 1.56 5.12 -1.72
N ASP A 820 0.23 5.31 -1.69
CA ASP A 820 -0.66 4.79 -0.65
C ASP A 820 -1.42 3.49 -1.04
N HIS A 821 -1.24 2.97 -2.27
CA HIS A 821 -1.94 1.74 -2.68
C HIS A 821 -1.45 0.53 -1.84
N PRO A 822 -2.34 -0.20 -1.13
CA PRO A 822 -1.94 -1.13 -0.08
C PRO A 822 -1.03 -2.27 -0.56
N ASP A 823 -1.27 -2.80 -1.76
CA ASP A 823 -0.43 -3.86 -2.34
C ASP A 823 0.83 -3.35 -3.07
N LEU A 824 1.11 -2.04 -3.14
CA LEU A 824 2.19 -1.48 -3.98
C LEU A 824 3.56 -2.10 -3.69
N LEU A 825 3.92 -2.26 -2.41
CA LEU A 825 5.17 -2.92 -2.02
C LEU A 825 5.21 -4.39 -2.46
N GLY A 826 4.08 -5.10 -2.36
CA GLY A 826 3.93 -6.47 -2.83
C GLY A 826 3.96 -6.60 -4.36
N LEU A 827 3.52 -5.58 -5.11
CA LEU A 827 3.64 -5.53 -6.56
C LEU A 827 5.10 -5.26 -6.97
N ARG A 828 5.76 -4.29 -6.33
CA ARG A 828 7.20 -4.00 -6.55
C ARG A 828 8.09 -5.21 -6.22
N PHE A 829 7.79 -5.97 -5.17
CA PHE A 829 8.55 -7.19 -4.85
C PHE A 829 8.40 -8.28 -5.92
N ARG A 830 7.20 -8.44 -6.51
CA ARG A 830 6.99 -9.36 -7.64
C ARG A 830 7.71 -8.89 -8.90
N LEU A 831 7.67 -7.58 -9.19
CA LEU A 831 8.44 -6.97 -10.28
C LEU A 831 9.96 -7.18 -10.11
N ALA A 832 10.52 -6.93 -8.93
CA ALA A 832 11.93 -7.15 -8.64
C ALA A 832 12.36 -8.61 -8.86
N ARG A 833 11.56 -9.57 -8.39
CA ARG A 833 11.82 -11.01 -8.64
C ARG A 833 11.73 -11.38 -10.13
N ALA A 834 10.79 -10.79 -10.88
CA ALA A 834 10.71 -10.97 -12.33
C ALA A 834 11.89 -10.33 -13.10
N LEU A 835 12.40 -9.20 -12.61
CA LEU A 835 13.60 -8.53 -13.15
C LEU A 835 14.86 -9.36 -12.92
N ILE A 836 15.07 -9.90 -11.71
CA ILE A 836 16.17 -10.84 -11.41
C ILE A 836 16.06 -12.09 -12.28
N ALA A 837 14.87 -12.69 -12.39
CA ALA A 837 14.61 -13.83 -13.26
C ALA A 837 14.75 -13.51 -14.76
N SER A 838 14.88 -12.23 -15.13
CA SER A 838 15.11 -11.74 -16.50
C SER A 838 16.50 -11.13 -16.67
N GLU A 839 17.42 -11.35 -15.73
CA GLU A 839 18.82 -10.87 -15.77
C GLU A 839 18.95 -9.33 -15.88
N ARG A 840 18.04 -8.60 -15.20
CA ARG A 840 18.00 -7.12 -15.11
C ARG A 840 18.29 -6.66 -13.68
N GLY A 841 19.53 -6.78 -13.23
CA GLY A 841 19.95 -6.61 -11.83
C GLY A 841 19.75 -5.19 -11.29
N SER A 842 20.21 -4.17 -12.01
CA SER A 842 20.16 -2.76 -11.63
C SER A 842 18.74 -2.23 -11.46
N GLU A 843 17.82 -2.62 -12.35
CA GLU A 843 16.39 -2.33 -12.19
C GLU A 843 15.78 -3.04 -10.97
N ALA A 844 16.16 -4.29 -10.70
CA ALA A 844 15.68 -5.04 -9.55
C ALA A 844 16.16 -4.43 -8.23
N ALA A 845 17.44 -4.04 -8.14
CA ALA A 845 18.00 -3.34 -7.00
C ALA A 845 17.26 -2.01 -6.76
N ALA A 846 16.97 -1.25 -7.82
CA ALA A 846 16.23 0.01 -7.72
C ALA A 846 14.78 -0.16 -7.24
N GLU A 847 14.10 -1.28 -7.52
CA GLU A 847 12.80 -1.60 -6.92
C GLU A 847 12.93 -2.07 -5.46
N LEU A 848 13.93 -2.91 -5.15
CA LEU A 848 14.14 -3.47 -3.81
C LEU A 848 14.51 -2.40 -2.77
N HIS A 849 15.34 -1.41 -3.13
CA HIS A 849 15.66 -0.28 -2.26
C HIS A 849 14.40 0.49 -1.87
N ARG A 850 13.53 0.86 -2.83
CA ARG A 850 12.28 1.58 -2.54
C ARG A 850 11.33 0.83 -1.60
N ILE A 851 11.41 -0.51 -1.56
CA ILE A 851 10.66 -1.33 -0.58
C ILE A 851 11.35 -1.31 0.78
N LEU A 852 12.68 -1.41 0.81
CA LEU A 852 13.50 -1.41 2.03
C LEU A 852 13.48 -0.06 2.76
N ASP A 853 13.35 1.05 2.02
CA ASP A 853 13.18 2.41 2.53
C ASP A 853 11.80 2.60 3.21
N ALA A 854 10.77 1.93 2.67
CA ALA A 854 9.40 1.98 3.19
C ALA A 854 9.11 0.94 4.31
N ALA A 855 9.92 -0.11 4.43
CA ALA A 855 9.68 -1.21 5.37
C ALA A 855 10.09 -0.86 6.81
N PRO A 856 9.23 -1.08 7.82
CA PRO A 856 9.51 -0.69 9.20
C PRO A 856 10.68 -1.47 9.82
N THR A 857 11.46 -0.82 10.69
CA THR A 857 12.75 -1.34 11.17
C THR A 857 12.65 -2.45 12.24
N ASP A 858 11.46 -2.67 12.80
CA ASP A 858 11.20 -3.61 13.91
C ASP A 858 10.82 -5.03 13.44
N VAL A 859 10.67 -5.25 12.12
CA VAL A 859 10.38 -6.58 11.52
C VAL A 859 11.64 -7.15 10.84
N PRO A 860 12.57 -7.80 11.57
CA PRO A 860 13.84 -8.26 11.02
C PRO A 860 13.70 -9.33 9.93
N ALA A 861 12.64 -10.15 9.95
CA ALA A 861 12.44 -11.22 8.98
C ALA A 861 12.13 -10.68 7.56
N GLU A 862 11.25 -9.68 7.45
CA GLU A 862 10.87 -9.08 6.16
C GLU A 862 12.06 -8.35 5.53
N ARG A 863 12.80 -7.58 6.34
CA ARG A 863 14.03 -6.89 5.89
C ARG A 863 15.11 -7.90 5.45
N ALA A 864 15.21 -9.06 6.10
CA ALA A 864 16.15 -10.11 5.69
C ALA A 864 15.83 -10.72 4.31
N GLU A 865 14.55 -10.93 3.98
CA GLU A 865 14.13 -11.42 2.66
C GLU A 865 14.45 -10.40 1.55
N LEU A 866 14.17 -9.10 1.78
CA LEU A 866 14.50 -8.04 0.82
C LEU A 866 16.02 -7.99 0.53
N LEU A 867 16.84 -8.07 1.58
CA LEU A 867 18.31 -8.11 1.46
C LEU A 867 18.83 -9.39 0.78
N PHE A 868 18.13 -10.52 0.94
CA PHE A 868 18.45 -11.76 0.23
C PHE A 868 18.29 -11.60 -1.29
N TRP A 869 17.19 -11.00 -1.75
CA TRP A 869 16.98 -10.70 -3.18
C TRP A 869 17.87 -9.56 -3.68
N LEU A 870 18.23 -8.60 -2.83
CA LEU A 870 19.14 -7.52 -3.20
C LEU A 870 20.56 -8.04 -3.50
N GLY A 871 21.05 -9.02 -2.73
CA GLY A 871 22.32 -9.69 -3.04
C GLY A 871 22.31 -10.40 -4.40
N HIS A 872 21.17 -11.01 -4.77
CA HIS A 872 20.99 -11.58 -6.12
C HIS A 872 20.93 -10.50 -7.22
N ALA A 873 20.39 -9.32 -6.94
CA ALA A 873 20.38 -8.21 -7.88
C ALA A 873 21.80 -7.64 -8.13
N TYR A 874 22.62 -7.49 -7.08
CA TYR A 874 24.01 -7.05 -7.23
C TYR A 874 24.91 -8.08 -7.93
N ARG A 875 24.71 -9.39 -7.66
CA ARG A 875 25.44 -10.47 -8.35
C ARG A 875 25.12 -10.58 -9.85
N LEU A 876 24.09 -9.89 -10.35
CA LEU A 876 23.80 -9.74 -11.80
C LEU A 876 24.50 -8.53 -12.44
N GLU A 877 25.01 -7.59 -11.64
CA GLU A 877 25.74 -6.39 -12.08
C GLU A 877 27.25 -6.49 -11.73
N ASP A 878 27.74 -7.71 -11.42
CA ASP A 878 29.09 -8.03 -10.96
C ASP A 878 29.58 -7.28 -9.68
N ASP A 879 28.68 -6.70 -8.88
CA ASP A 879 29.00 -6.04 -7.60
C ASP A 879 29.01 -7.04 -6.43
N ASP A 880 30.10 -7.81 -6.35
CA ASP A 880 30.28 -8.85 -5.35
C ASP A 880 30.46 -8.31 -3.92
N ASP A 881 30.95 -7.07 -3.76
CA ASP A 881 31.12 -6.45 -2.44
C ASP A 881 29.76 -6.02 -1.86
N ALA A 882 28.87 -5.46 -2.69
CA ALA A 882 27.49 -5.16 -2.30
C ALA A 882 26.64 -6.44 -2.13
N ALA A 883 26.88 -7.49 -2.93
CA ALA A 883 26.25 -8.80 -2.76
C ALA A 883 26.64 -9.44 -1.42
N TYR A 884 27.94 -9.46 -1.09
CA TYR A 884 28.46 -9.93 0.20
C TYR A 884 27.82 -9.19 1.39
N ALA A 885 27.80 -7.85 1.35
CA ALA A 885 27.20 -7.04 2.41
C ALA A 885 25.71 -7.34 2.59
N SER A 886 24.98 -7.52 1.49
CA SER A 886 23.53 -7.80 1.51
C SER A 886 23.22 -9.17 2.11
N TRP A 887 23.93 -10.23 1.70
CA TRP A 887 23.72 -11.58 2.22
C TRP A 887 24.24 -11.78 3.64
N SER A 888 25.35 -11.15 4.01
CA SER A 888 25.86 -11.16 5.40
C SER A 888 24.88 -10.51 6.39
N LEU A 889 24.28 -9.37 5.99
CA LEU A 889 23.25 -8.71 6.78
C LEU A 889 21.94 -9.51 6.82
N SER A 890 21.53 -10.11 5.70
CA SER A 890 20.36 -11.01 5.64
C SER A 890 20.52 -12.19 6.60
N LEU A 891 21.64 -12.92 6.55
CA LEU A 891 21.96 -14.03 7.45
C LEU A 891 21.94 -13.62 8.93
N THR A 892 22.44 -12.43 9.25
CA THR A 892 22.42 -11.84 10.59
C THR A 892 20.98 -11.58 11.07
N LEU A 893 20.15 -10.95 10.24
CA LEU A 893 18.75 -10.66 10.55
C LEU A 893 17.88 -11.92 10.66
N CYS A 894 18.09 -12.93 9.79
CA CYS A 894 17.47 -14.25 9.91
C CYS A 894 17.81 -14.91 11.25
N SER A 895 19.09 -14.82 11.67
CA SER A 895 19.56 -15.38 12.95
C SER A 895 18.93 -14.67 14.16
N LEU A 896 18.72 -13.35 14.09
CA LEU A 896 18.00 -12.57 15.11
C LEU A 896 16.49 -12.90 15.15
N ALA A 897 15.85 -13.00 13.98
CA ALA A 897 14.46 -13.43 13.83
C ALA A 897 14.22 -14.90 14.20
N ARG A 898 15.28 -15.69 14.31
CA ARG A 898 15.29 -17.16 14.49
C ARG A 898 14.66 -17.94 13.32
N ASP A 899 14.62 -17.34 12.13
CA ASP A 899 14.21 -18.05 10.91
C ASP A 899 15.38 -18.86 10.37
N ALA A 900 15.38 -20.15 10.69
CA ALA A 900 16.38 -21.10 10.20
C ALA A 900 16.31 -21.30 8.67
N ARG A 901 15.13 -21.22 8.03
CA ARG A 901 14.96 -21.42 6.57
C ARG A 901 15.57 -20.25 5.79
N ALA A 902 15.26 -19.03 6.20
CA ALA A 902 15.84 -17.84 5.59
C ALA A 902 17.35 -17.74 5.89
N ALA A 903 17.79 -18.16 7.09
CA ALA A 903 19.22 -18.24 7.41
C ALA A 903 19.96 -19.25 6.50
N VAL A 904 19.39 -20.43 6.23
CA VAL A 904 20.03 -21.40 5.31
C VAL A 904 20.11 -20.84 3.89
N ARG A 905 19.05 -20.22 3.35
CA ARG A 905 19.08 -19.61 2.01
C ARG A 905 20.18 -18.53 1.90
N ALA A 906 20.22 -17.60 2.85
CA ALA A 906 21.23 -16.53 2.87
C ALA A 906 22.66 -17.06 3.06
N GLY A 907 22.85 -18.03 3.96
CA GLY A 907 24.15 -18.65 4.22
C GLY A 907 24.69 -19.48 3.05
N LEU A 908 23.82 -20.21 2.34
CA LEU A 908 24.21 -20.91 1.10
C LEU A 908 24.57 -19.96 -0.04
N ALA A 909 23.95 -18.78 -0.14
CA ALA A 909 24.31 -17.77 -1.13
C ALA A 909 25.65 -17.10 -0.80
N LEU A 910 25.79 -16.63 0.45
CA LEU A 910 27.02 -16.03 0.97
C LEU A 910 28.23 -16.98 0.89
N GLY A 911 28.03 -18.25 1.25
CA GLY A 911 29.08 -19.27 1.19
C GLY A 911 29.56 -19.58 -0.22
N ARG A 912 28.68 -19.54 -1.24
CA ARG A 912 29.09 -19.66 -2.65
C ARG A 912 29.93 -18.46 -3.09
N LEU A 913 29.49 -17.25 -2.77
CA LEU A 913 30.20 -16.02 -3.14
C LEU A 913 31.61 -15.96 -2.52
N LEU A 914 31.76 -16.36 -1.25
CA LEU A 914 33.05 -16.43 -0.57
C LEU A 914 33.96 -17.51 -1.18
N LEU A 915 33.41 -18.66 -1.57
CA LEU A 915 34.17 -19.69 -2.31
C LEU A 915 34.62 -19.22 -3.69
N GLU A 916 33.77 -18.47 -4.40
CA GLU A 916 34.08 -17.88 -5.71
C GLU A 916 35.13 -16.75 -5.63
N ARG A 917 35.48 -16.33 -4.41
CA ARG A 917 36.51 -15.32 -4.09
C ARG A 917 37.74 -15.89 -3.37
N ASP A 918 37.85 -17.22 -3.26
CA ASP A 918 38.89 -17.93 -2.49
C ASP A 918 38.99 -17.47 -1.01
N ASP A 919 37.87 -17.10 -0.39
CA ASP A 919 37.80 -16.58 0.98
C ASP A 919 37.51 -17.69 2.02
N PRO A 920 38.41 -17.95 2.99
CA PRO A 920 38.23 -19.00 3.99
C PRO A 920 37.10 -18.73 4.99
N ASP A 921 36.60 -17.49 5.14
CA ASP A 921 35.43 -17.19 5.99
C ASP A 921 34.16 -17.94 5.52
N SER A 922 34.17 -18.44 4.27
CA SER A 922 33.15 -19.38 3.76
C SER A 922 32.97 -20.62 4.65
N LEU A 923 34.02 -21.12 5.30
CA LEU A 923 33.95 -22.29 6.18
C LEU A 923 33.06 -22.02 7.41
N ASP A 924 33.31 -20.92 8.12
CA ASP A 924 32.54 -20.51 9.30
C ASP A 924 31.08 -20.21 8.94
N VAL A 925 30.85 -19.54 7.81
CA VAL A 925 29.50 -19.27 7.27
C VAL A 925 28.75 -20.58 6.98
N LEU A 926 29.43 -21.57 6.37
CA LEU A 926 28.82 -22.83 5.98
C LEU A 926 28.64 -23.81 7.16
N GLU A 927 29.51 -23.79 8.18
CA GLU A 927 29.27 -24.52 9.43
C GLU A 927 28.02 -23.97 10.15
N HIS A 928 27.89 -22.64 10.28
CA HIS A 928 26.68 -22.02 10.85
C HIS A 928 25.43 -22.32 10.02
N THR A 929 25.54 -22.31 8.69
CA THR A 929 24.47 -22.69 7.75
C THR A 929 24.01 -24.13 7.99
N LEU A 930 24.95 -25.08 8.09
CA LEU A 930 24.69 -26.48 8.41
C LEU A 930 24.07 -26.65 9.80
N ALA A 931 24.51 -25.84 10.78
CA ALA A 931 23.93 -25.81 12.11
C ALA A 931 22.50 -25.27 12.14
N GLN A 932 22.11 -24.37 11.23
CA GLN A 932 20.71 -23.95 11.07
C GLN A 932 19.88 -24.98 10.32
N ALA A 933 20.40 -25.60 9.25
CA ALA A 933 19.70 -26.62 8.47
C ALA A 933 19.23 -27.80 9.33
N ARG A 934 20.08 -28.25 10.27
CA ARG A 934 19.77 -29.29 11.27
C ARG A 934 18.61 -28.96 12.21
N ARG A 935 18.12 -27.72 12.24
CA ARG A 935 16.98 -27.26 13.04
C ARG A 935 15.65 -27.35 12.27
N ILE A 936 15.70 -27.77 11.00
CA ILE A 936 14.56 -27.87 10.07
C ILE A 936 14.37 -29.36 9.70
N PRO A 937 13.96 -30.24 10.64
CA PRO A 937 13.91 -31.68 10.41
C PRO A 937 12.93 -32.09 9.31
N ASP A 938 11.95 -31.24 8.99
CA ASP A 938 10.95 -31.44 7.94
C ASP A 938 11.49 -31.17 6.52
N GLU A 939 12.70 -30.61 6.38
CA GLU A 939 13.28 -30.13 5.12
C GLU A 939 14.70 -30.68 4.90
N PRO A 940 14.86 -32.00 4.70
CA PRO A 940 16.17 -32.67 4.66
C PRO A 940 17.08 -32.21 3.52
N SER A 941 16.52 -31.63 2.44
CA SER A 941 17.27 -30.99 1.36
C SER A 941 18.17 -29.87 1.86
N ALA A 942 17.71 -29.06 2.81
CA ALA A 942 18.49 -27.95 3.38
C ALA A 942 19.79 -28.42 4.06
N GLU A 943 19.77 -29.60 4.70
CA GLU A 943 20.98 -30.18 5.30
C GLU A 943 21.88 -30.84 4.24
N VAL A 944 21.30 -31.45 3.20
CA VAL A 944 22.05 -32.03 2.08
C VAL A 944 22.81 -30.95 1.30
N ASP A 945 22.16 -29.84 0.97
CA ASP A 945 22.77 -28.71 0.24
C ASP A 945 23.88 -28.04 1.07
N ALA A 946 23.66 -27.88 2.38
CA ALA A 946 24.67 -27.36 3.30
C ALA A 946 25.87 -28.29 3.46
N LEU A 947 25.66 -29.61 3.60
CA LEU A 947 26.75 -30.60 3.63
C LEU A 947 27.52 -30.63 2.29
N HIS A 948 26.81 -30.60 1.16
CA HIS A 948 27.43 -30.62 -0.16
C HIS A 948 28.32 -29.40 -0.38
N LEU A 949 27.83 -28.19 -0.07
CA LEU A 949 28.60 -26.96 -0.23
C LEU A 949 29.74 -26.83 0.81
N TYR A 950 29.53 -27.25 2.05
CA TYR A 950 30.59 -27.29 3.07
C TYR A 950 31.71 -28.27 2.69
N GLY A 951 31.37 -29.43 2.11
CA GLY A 951 32.35 -30.39 1.60
C GLY A 951 33.19 -29.84 0.44
N ILE A 952 32.61 -28.99 -0.43
CA ILE A 952 33.37 -28.23 -1.44
C ILE A 952 34.33 -27.26 -0.74
N ALA A 953 33.85 -26.49 0.23
CA ALA A 953 34.65 -25.50 0.95
C ALA A 953 35.86 -26.11 1.66
N GLN A 954 35.64 -27.17 2.45
CA GLN A 954 36.71 -27.90 3.14
C GLN A 954 37.83 -28.28 2.17
N CYS A 955 37.51 -28.96 1.06
CA CYS A 955 38.54 -29.38 0.10
C CYS A 955 39.17 -28.24 -0.71
N ALA A 956 38.45 -27.14 -0.96
CA ALA A 956 39.02 -25.95 -1.60
C ALA A 956 40.14 -25.32 -0.75
N PHE A 957 39.97 -25.27 0.57
CA PHE A 957 40.98 -24.77 1.52
C PHE A 957 41.92 -25.88 2.06
N GLY A 958 42.00 -27.02 1.38
CA GLY A 958 42.96 -28.09 1.67
C GLY A 958 42.58 -29.09 2.75
N ASP A 959 41.36 -29.02 3.31
CA ASP A 959 40.85 -30.00 4.27
C ASP A 959 40.27 -31.25 3.57
N VAL A 960 40.92 -32.38 3.83
CA VAL A 960 40.58 -33.70 3.28
C VAL A 960 39.31 -34.28 3.94
N GLU A 961 38.86 -33.78 5.10
CA GLU A 961 37.58 -34.22 5.69
C GLU A 961 36.37 -33.83 4.83
N GLY A 962 36.47 -32.82 3.97
CA GLY A 962 35.43 -32.47 2.99
C GLY A 962 35.04 -33.65 2.09
N LEU A 963 35.99 -34.54 1.80
CA LEU A 963 35.70 -35.79 1.08
C LEU A 963 34.72 -36.68 1.85
N GLN A 964 34.81 -36.76 3.19
CA GLN A 964 33.84 -37.49 4.02
C GLN A 964 32.51 -36.74 4.13
N THR A 965 32.53 -35.40 4.13
CA THR A 965 31.32 -34.57 4.17
C THR A 965 30.44 -34.81 2.93
N PHE A 966 31.02 -35.11 1.77
CA PHE A 966 30.26 -35.59 0.59
C PHE A 966 29.54 -36.93 0.83
N ASP A 967 30.16 -37.91 1.52
CA ASP A 967 29.45 -39.16 1.85
C ASP A 967 28.32 -38.90 2.86
N ARG A 968 28.54 -38.02 3.85
CA ARG A 968 27.50 -37.57 4.80
C ARG A 968 26.30 -36.93 4.07
N ALA A 969 26.55 -36.14 3.01
CA ALA A 969 25.49 -35.55 2.19
C ALA A 969 24.65 -36.62 1.46
N LEU A 970 25.31 -37.62 0.87
CA LEU A 970 24.65 -38.72 0.16
C LEU A 970 23.90 -39.67 1.12
N ASP A 971 24.51 -40.03 2.25
CA ASP A 971 23.87 -40.82 3.32
C ASP A 971 22.62 -40.11 3.87
N ARG A 972 22.66 -38.77 3.96
CA ARG A 972 21.52 -37.96 4.40
C ARG A 972 20.43 -37.91 3.34
N ALA A 973 20.77 -37.73 2.07
CA ALA A 973 19.80 -37.76 0.97
C ALA A 973 19.12 -39.13 0.81
N ALA A 974 19.87 -40.23 0.97
CA ALA A 974 19.37 -41.60 0.88
C ALA A 974 18.30 -41.97 1.93
N GLN A 975 18.17 -41.17 2.99
CA GLN A 975 17.14 -41.36 4.02
C GLN A 975 15.77 -40.77 3.62
N TYR A 976 15.70 -39.88 2.62
CA TYR A 976 14.48 -39.10 2.30
C TYR A 976 14.15 -38.97 0.81
N SER A 977 15.13 -38.95 -0.09
CA SER A 977 14.87 -38.81 -1.53
C SER A 977 14.60 -40.16 -2.19
N PHE A 978 13.62 -40.20 -3.10
CA PHE A 978 13.39 -41.32 -4.01
C PHE A 978 14.24 -41.22 -5.30
N ASP A 979 14.68 -40.01 -5.66
CA ASP A 979 15.60 -39.74 -6.76
C ASP A 979 16.93 -39.23 -6.20
N ILE A 980 17.88 -40.14 -6.03
CA ILE A 980 19.24 -39.84 -5.57
C ILE A 980 20.24 -39.82 -6.72
N ASP A 981 19.91 -40.34 -7.91
CA ASP A 981 20.88 -40.48 -9.00
C ASP A 981 21.34 -39.12 -9.54
N ALA A 982 20.45 -38.12 -9.58
CA ALA A 982 20.78 -36.74 -9.92
C ALA A 982 21.77 -36.12 -8.93
N LEU A 983 21.49 -36.18 -7.63
CA LEU A 983 22.40 -35.68 -6.60
C LEU A 983 23.73 -36.46 -6.59
N LEU A 984 23.69 -37.78 -6.79
CA LEU A 984 24.87 -38.63 -6.88
C LEU A 984 25.77 -38.23 -8.05
N ALA A 985 25.21 -37.81 -9.18
CA ALA A 985 25.97 -37.23 -10.30
C ALA A 985 26.70 -35.95 -9.86
N THR A 986 25.96 -34.98 -9.31
CA THR A 986 26.47 -33.67 -8.88
C THR A 986 27.55 -33.78 -7.79
N VAL A 987 27.30 -34.57 -6.73
CA VAL A 987 28.26 -34.79 -5.64
C VAL A 987 29.50 -35.56 -6.15
N THR A 988 29.34 -36.49 -7.10
CA THR A 988 30.51 -37.14 -7.74
C THR A 988 31.34 -36.14 -8.55
N GLU A 989 30.71 -35.18 -9.24
CA GLU A 989 31.44 -34.12 -9.96
C GLU A 989 32.17 -33.18 -8.99
N SER A 990 31.50 -32.70 -7.93
CA SER A 990 32.13 -31.88 -6.89
C SER A 990 33.29 -32.61 -6.21
N ARG A 991 33.14 -33.92 -5.93
CA ARG A 991 34.23 -34.75 -5.41
C ARG A 991 35.40 -34.86 -6.39
N ALA A 992 35.16 -34.94 -7.70
CA ALA A 992 36.23 -34.95 -8.69
C ALA A 992 37.03 -33.64 -8.70
N ARG A 993 36.33 -32.50 -8.64
CA ARG A 993 36.95 -31.15 -8.54
C ARG A 993 37.67 -30.94 -7.21
N ALA A 994 37.12 -31.45 -6.11
CA ALA A 994 37.77 -31.44 -4.80
C ALA A 994 39.07 -32.26 -4.77
N LEU A 995 39.11 -33.40 -5.46
CA LEU A 995 40.33 -34.21 -5.59
C LEU A 995 41.40 -33.52 -6.46
N ASP A 996 40.99 -32.80 -7.51
CA ASP A 996 41.86 -31.97 -8.35
C ASP A 996 42.49 -30.81 -7.53
N ASN A 997 41.67 -30.07 -6.77
CA ASN A 997 42.13 -29.03 -5.85
C ASN A 997 43.11 -29.56 -4.76
N LEU A 998 42.97 -30.81 -4.35
CA LEU A 998 43.86 -31.48 -3.39
C LEU A 998 45.13 -32.11 -4.02
N GLY A 999 45.32 -31.99 -5.35
CA GLY A 999 46.46 -32.57 -6.06
C GLY A 999 46.44 -34.10 -6.17
N LEU A 1000 45.24 -34.68 -6.25
CA LEU A 1000 44.98 -36.12 -6.35
C LEU A 1000 44.48 -36.50 -7.76
N ASP A 1001 45.16 -35.98 -8.78
CA ASP A 1001 44.79 -35.93 -10.21
C ASP A 1001 44.26 -37.25 -10.80
N GLU A 1002 44.84 -38.41 -10.46
CA GLU A 1002 44.39 -39.72 -10.97
C GLU A 1002 43.08 -40.18 -10.30
N ASP A 1003 42.88 -39.92 -9.01
CA ASP A 1003 41.60 -40.18 -8.34
C ASP A 1003 40.54 -39.18 -8.79
N ALA A 1004 40.92 -37.92 -9.04
CA ALA A 1004 40.09 -36.91 -9.67
C ALA A 1004 39.62 -37.36 -11.05
N LEU A 1005 40.53 -37.87 -11.90
CA LEU A 1005 40.25 -38.40 -13.23
C LEU A 1005 39.25 -39.55 -13.21
N VAL A 1006 39.47 -40.55 -12.35
CA VAL A 1006 38.56 -41.71 -12.19
C VAL A 1006 37.17 -41.26 -11.74
N THR A 1007 37.11 -40.25 -10.86
CA THR A 1007 35.86 -39.69 -10.32
C THR A 1007 35.13 -38.81 -11.35
N ALA A 1008 35.83 -37.96 -12.10
CA ALA A 1008 35.26 -37.14 -13.18
C ALA A 1008 34.63 -38.04 -14.27
N ALA A 1009 35.34 -39.08 -14.69
CA ALA A 1009 34.82 -40.07 -15.62
C ALA A 1009 33.60 -40.82 -15.05
N ARG A 1010 33.48 -40.98 -13.72
CA ARG A 1010 32.28 -41.55 -13.07
C ARG A 1010 31.11 -40.56 -13.10
N ALA A 1011 31.33 -39.28 -12.82
CA ALA A 1011 30.30 -38.23 -12.91
C ALA A 1011 29.72 -38.11 -14.31
N ALA A 1012 30.56 -38.05 -15.35
CA ALA A 1012 30.12 -37.99 -16.74
C ALA A 1012 29.20 -39.17 -17.13
N ARG A 1013 29.53 -40.39 -16.66
CA ARG A 1013 28.71 -41.60 -16.86
C ARG A 1013 27.44 -41.66 -16.00
N LEU A 1014 27.35 -40.86 -14.93
CA LEU A 1014 26.10 -40.68 -14.16
C LEU A 1014 25.14 -39.76 -14.94
N TYR A 1015 25.60 -38.57 -15.36
CA TYR A 1015 24.80 -37.67 -16.19
C TYR A 1015 24.35 -38.30 -17.52
N GLU A 1016 25.18 -39.11 -18.19
CA GLU A 1016 24.75 -39.86 -19.38
C GLU A 1016 23.60 -40.84 -19.11
N ARG A 1017 23.52 -41.45 -17.91
CA ARG A 1017 22.37 -42.32 -17.54
C ARG A 1017 21.11 -41.53 -17.25
N LEU A 1018 21.25 -40.34 -16.66
CA LEU A 1018 20.17 -39.37 -16.45
C LEU A 1018 19.68 -38.72 -17.75
N SER A 1019 20.35 -38.98 -18.89
CA SER A 1019 20.14 -38.33 -20.18
C SER A 1019 20.42 -36.81 -20.19
N ASP A 1020 21.04 -36.27 -19.15
CA ASP A 1020 21.53 -34.90 -19.13
C ASP A 1020 22.81 -34.79 -19.98
N ARG A 1021 22.61 -34.41 -21.25
CA ARG A 1021 23.70 -34.24 -22.21
C ARG A 1021 24.61 -33.05 -21.86
N ALA A 1022 24.08 -31.99 -21.27
CA ALA A 1022 24.85 -30.78 -20.98
C ALA A 1022 25.86 -31.06 -19.86
N SER A 1023 25.39 -31.54 -18.71
CA SER A 1023 26.24 -31.86 -17.57
C SER A 1023 27.19 -33.03 -17.88
N ALA A 1024 26.74 -34.03 -18.67
CA ALA A 1024 27.64 -35.06 -19.20
C ALA A 1024 28.75 -34.47 -20.07
N GLY A 1025 28.42 -33.54 -20.96
CA GLY A 1025 29.38 -32.84 -21.81
C GLY A 1025 30.42 -32.04 -21.01
N HIS A 1026 29.99 -31.30 -19.99
CA HIS A 1026 30.88 -30.57 -19.08
C HIS A 1026 31.78 -31.50 -18.26
N ALA A 1027 31.24 -32.58 -17.70
CA ALA A 1027 32.01 -33.56 -16.94
C ALA A 1027 33.02 -34.34 -17.81
N HIS A 1028 32.67 -34.66 -19.07
CA HIS A 1028 33.65 -35.20 -20.05
C HIS A 1028 34.72 -34.18 -20.40
N LEU A 1029 34.38 -32.89 -20.58
CA LEU A 1029 35.37 -31.84 -20.85
C LEU A 1029 36.37 -31.70 -19.69
N PHE A 1030 35.90 -31.73 -18.44
CA PHE A 1030 36.77 -31.75 -17.26
C PHE A 1030 37.64 -33.01 -17.21
N THR A 1031 37.06 -34.20 -17.45
CA THR A 1031 37.81 -35.47 -17.58
C THR A 1031 38.91 -35.39 -18.65
N ALA A 1032 38.63 -34.76 -19.79
CA ALA A 1032 39.60 -34.60 -20.88
C ALA A 1032 40.72 -33.60 -20.55
N ARG A 1033 40.43 -32.57 -19.75
CA ARG A 1033 41.44 -31.62 -19.23
C ARG A 1033 42.36 -32.27 -18.20
N LEU A 1034 41.84 -33.10 -17.29
CA LEU A 1034 42.66 -33.89 -16.35
C LEU A 1034 43.64 -34.82 -17.10
N LEU A 1035 43.19 -35.48 -18.17
CA LEU A 1035 44.08 -36.27 -19.04
C LEU A 1035 45.19 -35.43 -19.71
N VAL A 1036 44.93 -34.15 -20.00
CA VAL A 1036 45.95 -33.22 -20.53
C VAL A 1036 46.96 -32.82 -19.45
N THR A 1037 46.51 -32.55 -18.22
CA THR A 1037 47.38 -32.28 -17.05
C THR A 1037 48.33 -33.46 -16.79
N LEU A 1038 47.79 -34.67 -16.82
CA LEU A 1038 48.53 -35.94 -16.69
C LEU A 1038 49.38 -36.31 -17.92
N GLY A 1039 49.37 -35.50 -18.99
CA GLY A 1039 50.16 -35.74 -20.22
C GLY A 1039 49.65 -36.87 -21.12
N ARG A 1040 48.46 -37.43 -20.83
CA ARG A 1040 47.83 -38.57 -21.50
C ARG A 1040 47.03 -38.12 -22.73
N PHE A 1041 47.71 -37.41 -23.64
CA PHE A 1041 47.10 -36.71 -24.78
C PHE A 1041 46.30 -37.63 -25.73
N ASP A 1042 46.78 -38.85 -25.96
CA ASP A 1042 46.10 -39.85 -26.81
C ASP A 1042 44.73 -40.27 -26.24
N GLU A 1043 44.62 -40.35 -24.92
CA GLU A 1043 43.37 -40.66 -24.21
C GLU A 1043 42.45 -39.42 -24.13
N ALA A 1044 43.01 -38.22 -24.05
CA ALA A 1044 42.23 -36.99 -23.99
C ALA A 1044 41.39 -36.75 -25.26
N LEU A 1045 41.95 -36.98 -26.45
CA LEU A 1045 41.31 -36.71 -27.73
C LEU A 1045 39.91 -37.34 -27.93
N PRO A 1046 39.69 -38.66 -27.69
CA PRO A 1046 38.35 -39.24 -27.79
C PRO A 1046 37.37 -38.69 -26.73
N VAL A 1047 37.86 -38.28 -25.55
CA VAL A 1047 37.00 -37.69 -24.50
C VAL A 1047 36.60 -36.26 -24.83
N TYR A 1048 37.52 -35.43 -25.35
CA TYR A 1048 37.20 -34.11 -25.91
C TYR A 1048 36.13 -34.23 -27.02
N ARG A 1049 36.29 -35.20 -27.93
CA ARG A 1049 35.28 -35.45 -28.96
C ARG A 1049 33.92 -35.83 -28.36
N ARG A 1050 33.89 -36.70 -27.34
CA ARG A 1050 32.66 -37.07 -26.64
C ARG A 1050 31.99 -35.87 -25.95
N ALA A 1051 32.76 -34.97 -25.35
CA ALA A 1051 32.25 -33.72 -24.79
C ALA A 1051 31.60 -32.84 -25.88
N LEU A 1052 32.27 -32.66 -27.02
CA LEU A 1052 31.76 -31.88 -28.15
C LEU A 1052 30.52 -32.51 -28.83
N ASP A 1053 30.39 -33.85 -28.82
CA ASP A 1053 29.18 -34.55 -29.29
C ASP A 1053 27.98 -34.40 -28.30
N LEU A 1054 28.19 -33.85 -27.10
CA LEU A 1054 27.20 -33.74 -26.01
C LEU A 1054 26.81 -32.29 -25.66
N LEU A 1055 27.77 -31.36 -25.68
CA LEU A 1055 27.57 -29.94 -25.33
C LEU A 1055 26.64 -29.20 -26.32
N PRO A 1056 25.95 -28.13 -25.89
CA PRO A 1056 25.10 -27.33 -26.79
C PRO A 1056 25.97 -26.50 -27.74
N LEU A 1057 25.68 -26.58 -29.05
CA LEU A 1057 26.49 -26.01 -30.13
C LEU A 1057 26.69 -24.49 -30.07
N GLU A 1058 25.80 -23.76 -29.39
CA GLU A 1058 25.78 -22.29 -29.33
C GLU A 1058 26.36 -21.75 -28.00
N THR A 1059 27.24 -22.52 -27.33
CA THR A 1059 27.90 -22.10 -26.08
C THR A 1059 29.38 -21.75 -26.30
N PRO A 1060 29.92 -20.68 -25.67
CA PRO A 1060 31.33 -20.30 -25.82
C PRO A 1060 32.31 -21.36 -25.30
N VAL A 1061 31.84 -22.25 -24.40
CA VAL A 1061 32.58 -23.43 -23.93
C VAL A 1061 32.92 -24.39 -25.08
N VAL A 1062 32.06 -24.52 -26.10
CA VAL A 1062 32.32 -25.35 -27.29
C VAL A 1062 33.44 -24.76 -28.14
N GLU A 1063 33.49 -23.45 -28.35
CA GLU A 1063 34.56 -22.81 -29.13
C GLU A 1063 35.94 -23.04 -28.48
N LEU A 1064 36.00 -22.84 -27.15
CA LEU A 1064 37.20 -23.08 -26.35
C LEU A 1064 37.62 -24.57 -26.38
N ALA A 1065 36.68 -25.50 -26.17
CA ALA A 1065 36.95 -26.94 -26.22
C ALA A 1065 37.37 -27.42 -27.63
N VAL A 1066 36.86 -26.81 -28.70
CA VAL A 1066 37.32 -27.07 -30.08
C VAL A 1066 38.76 -26.56 -30.30
N ALA A 1067 39.13 -25.42 -29.71
CA ALA A 1067 40.50 -24.91 -29.77
C ALA A 1067 41.48 -25.82 -29.00
N GLU A 1068 41.12 -26.23 -27.77
CA GLU A 1068 41.87 -27.19 -26.95
C GLU A 1068 42.08 -28.52 -27.70
N PHE A 1069 40.99 -29.13 -28.18
CA PHE A 1069 41.03 -30.37 -28.96
C PHE A 1069 41.96 -30.30 -30.18
N ARG A 1070 41.91 -29.20 -30.94
CA ARG A 1070 42.80 -28.98 -32.10
C ARG A 1070 44.27 -28.84 -31.69
N ALA A 1071 44.55 -28.12 -30.60
CA ALA A 1071 45.92 -27.92 -30.10
C ALA A 1071 46.55 -29.24 -29.60
N ILE A 1072 45.75 -30.10 -28.95
CA ILE A 1072 46.18 -31.44 -28.51
C ILE A 1072 46.37 -32.36 -29.73
N GLY A 1073 45.44 -32.33 -30.69
CA GLY A 1073 45.55 -33.13 -31.92
C GLY A 1073 46.80 -32.81 -32.73
N ALA A 1074 47.22 -31.55 -32.77
CA ALA A 1074 48.47 -31.12 -33.40
C ALA A 1074 49.75 -31.55 -32.64
N ARG A 1075 49.65 -31.91 -31.35
CA ARG A 1075 50.76 -32.49 -30.56
C ARG A 1075 50.86 -34.02 -30.71
N VAL A 1076 49.72 -34.69 -30.89
CA VAL A 1076 49.62 -36.15 -31.06
C VAL A 1076 49.93 -36.59 -32.50
N ALA A 1077 49.61 -35.76 -33.49
CA ALA A 1077 49.89 -36.06 -34.89
C ALA A 1077 51.40 -36.22 -35.15
N PRO A 1078 51.86 -37.31 -35.79
CA PRO A 1078 53.27 -37.47 -36.13
C PRO A 1078 53.71 -36.38 -37.13
N PRO A 1079 54.97 -35.91 -37.06
CA PRO A 1079 55.46 -34.86 -37.96
C PRO A 1079 55.33 -35.30 -39.42
N ALA A 1080 54.86 -34.39 -40.28
CA ALA A 1080 54.34 -34.67 -41.63
C ALA A 1080 55.40 -35.04 -42.70
N GLY A 1081 56.48 -35.74 -42.32
CA GLY A 1081 57.56 -36.20 -43.19
C GLY A 1081 57.67 -37.71 -43.39
N ALA A 1082 56.73 -38.51 -42.87
CA ALA A 1082 56.88 -39.98 -42.74
C ALA A 1082 55.85 -40.82 -43.53
N ALA A 1083 55.18 -40.27 -44.55
CA ALA A 1083 54.31 -41.03 -45.46
C ALA A 1083 54.28 -40.40 -46.87
N ALA A 1084 55.10 -40.90 -47.78
CA ALA A 1084 55.10 -40.51 -49.20
C ALA A 1084 54.86 -41.74 -50.09
N ALA A 1085 54.13 -41.53 -51.20
CA ALA A 1085 53.54 -42.55 -52.09
C ALA A 1085 52.45 -43.41 -51.39
N VAL A 1086 51.34 -43.80 -52.03
CA VAL A 1086 51.13 -44.12 -53.46
C VAL A 1086 49.80 -43.54 -53.97
N THR A 1087 49.77 -43.12 -55.24
CA THR A 1087 48.60 -42.76 -56.08
C THR A 1087 48.25 -43.91 -57.04
N PRO A 1088 47.07 -43.95 -57.71
CA PRO A 1088 46.08 -42.87 -57.92
C PRO A 1088 44.77 -42.99 -57.12
#